data_AF-A7TID1-F1
#
_entry.id   AF-A7TID1-F1
#
_cell.length_a   1.000
_cell.length_b   1.000
_cell.length_c   1.000
_cell.angle_alpha   90.00
_cell.angle_beta   90.00
_cell.angle_gamma   90.00
#
_symmetry.space_group_name_H-M   'P 1'
#
loop_
_entity.id
_entity.type
_entity.pdbx_description
1 polymer ?
#
loop_
_entity_poly.entity_id
_entity_poly.type
_entity_poly.pdbx_seq_one_letter_code
_entity_poly.pdbx_strand_id
1 'polypeptide(L)'
;MSSGGNKQLNKNQLFKRDKIRNARFIRAQTLKYDNAKTPDLSKENAATLNVHNFIDSRSYDIEQLFISMKNSKSSNSTRVFQSLPRKLRRRTASHNIKRIPKRMRNRAKREMNKNNLQSDINTVTTKKNGKKLNSKELYKAKMSLKLLRLFTKSKQLKLSISDSLTVSTSHKSIRQKIAFLHKLIKDYTKDKSLTDINNLLNNINGSFDNTGINQLSKISHNRIKYLKRQNNFNWLSSHIWNAKRSHMIKRWGFQIPYAPTQKCYRLTHRLGGNTAASDGALCMDSSYIGTMILSHTDNTKVNEVIKIISNSKAIQSKYKNKLYWFEGLCYNFNGDVLGPLDLLWISENTVMIRLHPSFFETIFNSILDYDNEFNLQDCRFSLSSILIRGAKTLTALSSIIRTPNPSESFNQFINISSISDYSSLPKRSIFAFNSIDPRYLSTPSPIKPKKKTTSDDILKLQNNLPADEITNILNKLSDPKERNLSYRNQNSLKQLAQRRRQLLLKKPGETKNQISFNEGKDPKIPLLLVKRPKSNDWLLILPWHWLLPFWYQLNRISRVYHIGLRQLQQLNYENQQLYFPDDFPFTKAGHLENSIFKRDSNSKKWERKPIGKRLNYTKVKNIHAMDLPSVKGEIGDYFSCDWEFLRILRNGINYLLQKEGKLTMVSSSRTSSFDEKTSLRNLNVLNDIIELYKDSQAKKENNELVPVILSSKPEKYPLDLNKAPIQLSIIETPLKVTPISCTFLEKGHPADYARIYHIPKEHYKHWLQVANGIYRSDGKRDHEIEHPKPDINHLIGFVTSGTYHQGQGRGVANGFVDSSSLETSKQNYVLIRNVGTNVYRIAKASLIDI
;
A
#
# COMPACT_ATOMS: atom_id res chain seq x y z
N MET A 1 -22.84 -35.76 -51.82
CA MET A 1 -23.34 -34.39 -51.61
C MET A 1 -22.28 -33.53 -50.92
N SER A 2 -22.28 -32.22 -51.20
CA SER A 2 -21.60 -31.12 -50.48
C SER A 2 -20.15 -31.32 -49.97
N SER A 3 -19.18 -30.91 -50.80
CA SER A 3 -17.89 -30.43 -50.28
C SER A 3 -18.09 -29.10 -49.54
N GLY A 4 -17.67 -29.02 -48.28
CA GLY A 4 -17.85 -27.83 -47.44
C GLY A 4 -17.06 -26.62 -47.94
N GLY A 5 -17.74 -25.71 -48.65
CA GLY A 5 -17.11 -24.54 -49.27
C GLY A 5 -16.50 -23.57 -48.25
N ASN A 6 -15.18 -23.40 -48.31
CA ASN A 6 -14.52 -22.28 -47.66
C ASN A 6 -15.03 -20.97 -48.26
N LYS A 7 -15.61 -20.10 -47.43
CA LYS A 7 -16.21 -18.81 -47.82
C LYS A 7 -15.23 -18.01 -48.69
N GLN A 8 -15.57 -17.77 -49.96
CA GLN A 8 -14.72 -17.00 -50.87
C GLN A 8 -14.45 -15.61 -50.27
N LEU A 9 -13.16 -15.28 -50.13
CA LEU A 9 -12.73 -14.02 -49.54
C LEU A 9 -12.97 -12.89 -50.55
N ASN A 10 -13.69 -11.85 -50.14
CA ASN A 10 -13.87 -10.63 -50.95
C ASN A 10 -12.48 -10.04 -51.32
N LYS A 11 -12.35 -9.37 -52.48
CA LYS A 11 -11.13 -8.66 -52.92
C LYS A 11 -10.45 -7.86 -51.79
N ASN A 12 -11.20 -7.18 -50.93
CA ASN A 12 -10.66 -6.44 -49.77
C ASN A 12 -10.09 -7.33 -48.65
N GLN A 13 -10.62 -8.55 -48.48
CA GLN A 13 -10.10 -9.54 -47.53
C GLN A 13 -8.87 -10.26 -48.10
N LEU A 14 -8.87 -10.59 -49.40
CA LEU A 14 -7.69 -11.08 -50.13
C LEU A 14 -6.57 -10.06 -50.05
N PHE A 15 -6.82 -8.81 -50.44
CA PHE A 15 -5.85 -7.71 -50.33
C PHE A 15 -5.31 -7.52 -48.90
N LYS A 16 -6.15 -7.58 -47.86
CA LYS A 16 -5.67 -7.56 -46.46
C LYS A 16 -4.83 -8.79 -46.11
N ARG A 17 -5.20 -9.99 -46.60
CA ARG A 17 -4.48 -11.25 -46.33
C ARG A 17 -3.14 -11.28 -47.05
N ASP A 18 -3.07 -10.81 -48.28
CA ASP A 18 -1.85 -10.73 -49.08
C ASP A 18 -0.95 -9.59 -48.62
N LYS A 19 -1.50 -8.45 -48.16
CA LYS A 19 -0.75 -7.42 -47.42
C LYS A 19 -0.12 -7.99 -46.14
N ILE A 20 -0.82 -8.87 -45.43
CA ILE A 20 -0.28 -9.60 -44.26
C ILE A 20 0.74 -10.67 -44.67
N ARG A 21 0.56 -11.34 -45.82
CA ARG A 21 1.45 -12.38 -46.35
C ARG A 21 2.77 -11.76 -46.82
N ASN A 22 2.71 -10.70 -47.61
CA ASN A 22 3.85 -9.94 -48.12
C ASN A 22 4.60 -9.19 -47.01
N ALA A 23 3.92 -8.84 -45.89
CA ALA A 23 4.59 -8.35 -44.68
C ALA A 23 5.25 -9.44 -43.82
N ARG A 24 5.02 -10.73 -44.12
CA ARG A 24 5.57 -11.89 -43.39
C ARG A 24 6.61 -12.69 -44.19
N PHE A 25 6.49 -12.73 -45.52
CA PHE A 25 7.48 -13.33 -46.41
C PHE A 25 8.59 -12.32 -46.71
N ILE A 26 9.72 -12.46 -46.03
CA ILE A 26 10.98 -11.81 -46.40
C ILE A 26 11.67 -12.76 -47.37
N ARG A 27 11.90 -12.33 -48.62
CA ARG A 27 12.78 -13.06 -49.54
C ARG A 27 14.22 -12.91 -49.06
N ALA A 28 14.96 -14.01 -49.04
CA ALA A 28 16.38 -14.03 -48.72
C ALA A 28 17.14 -14.66 -49.88
N GLN A 29 18.35 -14.19 -50.16
CA GLN A 29 19.14 -14.69 -51.28
C GLN A 29 19.94 -15.93 -50.83
N THR A 30 19.80 -17.05 -51.55
CA THR A 30 20.60 -18.26 -51.31
C THR A 30 22.00 -18.09 -51.89
N LEU A 31 22.93 -17.58 -51.09
CA LEU A 31 24.35 -17.56 -51.43
C LEU A 31 24.90 -18.99 -51.49
N LYS A 32 25.59 -19.35 -52.58
CA LYS A 32 26.48 -20.52 -52.59
C LYS A 32 27.65 -20.22 -51.63
N TYR A 33 27.93 -21.15 -50.71
CA TYR A 33 28.86 -20.93 -49.61
C TYR A 33 30.25 -21.45 -49.96
N ASP A 34 31.08 -20.62 -50.60
CA ASP A 34 32.47 -20.97 -50.88
C ASP A 34 33.33 -20.80 -49.62
N ASN A 35 33.81 -21.92 -49.06
CA ASN A 35 34.57 -21.96 -47.81
C ASN A 35 35.91 -21.19 -47.82
N ALA A 36 36.40 -20.76 -49.00
CA ALA A 36 37.77 -20.29 -49.18
C ALA A 36 38.01 -18.79 -48.90
N LYS A 37 36.97 -17.95 -48.81
CA LYS A 37 37.12 -16.50 -48.57
C LYS A 37 36.08 -15.97 -47.58
N THR A 38 36.50 -15.65 -46.36
CA THR A 38 35.70 -14.91 -45.37
C THR A 38 36.19 -13.45 -45.28
N PRO A 39 35.73 -12.53 -46.15
CA PRO A 39 36.23 -11.15 -46.22
C PRO A 39 35.75 -10.24 -45.07
N ASP A 40 35.00 -10.78 -44.12
CA ASP A 40 34.33 -10.04 -43.04
C ASP A 40 35.23 -9.80 -41.81
N LEU A 41 36.44 -10.39 -41.71
CA LEU A 41 37.25 -10.39 -40.48
C LEU A 41 38.75 -10.12 -40.71
N SER A 42 39.25 -8.99 -40.18
CA SER A 42 40.69 -8.76 -40.02
C SER A 42 41.23 -9.40 -38.73
N LYS A 43 42.54 -9.71 -38.69
CA LYS A 43 43.12 -10.69 -37.75
C LYS A 43 44.10 -10.15 -36.71
N GLU A 44 44.54 -8.89 -36.79
CA GLU A 44 45.79 -8.47 -36.11
C GLU A 44 45.75 -8.37 -34.59
N ASN A 45 44.60 -8.09 -33.95
CA ASN A 45 44.51 -8.03 -32.48
C ASN A 45 43.17 -8.53 -31.90
N ALA A 46 42.10 -8.53 -32.68
CA ALA A 46 40.83 -9.19 -32.37
C ALA A 46 40.08 -9.47 -33.69
N ALA A 47 39.07 -10.34 -33.65
CA ALA A 47 38.18 -10.57 -34.78
C ALA A 47 37.32 -9.32 -35.08
N THR A 48 37.87 -8.40 -35.88
CA THR A 48 37.24 -7.12 -36.23
C THR A 48 36.36 -7.25 -37.47
N LEU A 49 35.06 -7.04 -37.28
CA LEU A 49 34.06 -7.13 -38.34
C LEU A 49 34.21 -5.96 -39.33
N ASN A 50 34.51 -6.25 -40.60
CA ASN A 50 34.40 -5.26 -41.66
C ASN A 50 32.92 -4.97 -41.92
N VAL A 51 32.47 -3.80 -41.46
CA VAL A 51 31.07 -3.38 -41.52
C VAL A 51 30.59 -3.16 -42.97
N HIS A 52 31.49 -2.78 -43.88
CA HIS A 52 31.18 -2.57 -45.30
C HIS A 52 30.80 -3.91 -45.94
N ASN A 53 31.77 -4.83 -46.04
CA ASN A 53 31.60 -6.18 -46.59
C ASN A 53 30.42 -6.94 -45.97
N PHE A 54 30.23 -6.84 -44.65
CA PHE A 54 29.13 -7.49 -43.93
C PHE A 54 27.75 -6.94 -44.30
N ILE A 55 27.65 -5.63 -44.62
CA ILE A 55 26.41 -4.98 -45.07
C ILE A 55 26.17 -5.28 -46.55
N ASP A 56 27.17 -5.18 -47.41
CA ASP A 56 27.02 -5.38 -48.86
C ASP A 56 26.57 -6.80 -49.19
N SER A 57 27.21 -7.80 -48.57
CA SER A 57 26.84 -9.23 -48.67
C SER A 57 25.42 -9.54 -48.16
N ARG A 58 24.78 -8.60 -47.47
CA ARG A 58 23.41 -8.71 -46.92
C ARG A 58 22.51 -7.57 -47.39
N SER A 59 22.93 -6.80 -48.40
CA SER A 59 22.20 -5.64 -48.92
C SER A 59 20.78 -6.04 -49.33
N TYR A 60 20.63 -7.08 -50.13
CA TYR A 60 19.35 -7.66 -50.54
C TYR A 60 18.46 -8.05 -49.35
N ASP A 61 18.98 -8.83 -48.39
CA ASP A 61 18.24 -9.24 -47.19
C ASP A 61 17.81 -8.03 -46.35
N ILE A 62 18.68 -7.02 -46.25
CA ILE A 62 18.44 -5.76 -45.55
C ILE A 62 17.38 -4.94 -46.27
N GLU A 63 17.36 -4.91 -47.60
CA GLU A 63 16.34 -4.25 -48.42
C GLU A 63 14.99 -4.96 -48.36
N GLN A 64 14.93 -6.28 -48.47
CA GLN A 64 13.69 -7.06 -48.30
C GLN A 64 13.14 -6.90 -46.87
N LEU A 65 14.03 -6.86 -45.86
CA LEU A 65 13.66 -6.48 -44.50
C LEU A 65 13.19 -5.01 -44.44
N PHE A 66 13.81 -4.07 -45.16
CA PHE A 66 13.39 -2.66 -45.19
C PHE A 66 12.08 -2.44 -45.93
N ILE A 67 11.76 -3.19 -46.97
CA ILE A 67 10.50 -3.12 -47.72
C ILE A 67 9.37 -3.69 -46.86
N SER A 68 9.52 -4.89 -46.30
CA SER A 68 8.58 -5.46 -45.33
C SER A 68 8.43 -4.59 -44.07
N MET A 69 9.50 -3.93 -43.62
CA MET A 69 9.43 -2.92 -42.57
C MET A 69 8.78 -1.61 -43.02
N LYS A 70 9.04 -1.05 -44.20
CA LYS A 70 8.41 0.20 -44.71
C LYS A 70 6.90 0.00 -44.84
N ASN A 71 6.48 -1.14 -45.40
CA ASN A 71 5.08 -1.57 -45.50
C ASN A 71 4.38 -1.74 -44.14
N SER A 72 5.14 -1.80 -43.04
CA SER A 72 4.65 -1.83 -41.66
C SER A 72 5.07 -0.62 -40.79
N LYS A 73 5.72 0.39 -41.38
CA LYS A 73 6.29 1.58 -40.69
C LYS A 73 5.91 2.92 -41.32
N SER A 74 4.71 3.05 -41.90
CA SER A 74 4.05 4.36 -42.03
C SER A 74 3.66 4.99 -40.66
N SER A 75 4.35 4.61 -39.57
CA SER A 75 4.15 5.12 -38.21
C SER A 75 5.44 5.08 -37.37
N ASN A 76 5.96 6.29 -37.06
CA ASN A 76 6.94 6.66 -36.03
C ASN A 76 8.44 6.25 -36.10
N SER A 77 9.22 7.18 -36.69
CA SER A 77 10.39 7.92 -36.14
C SER A 77 11.62 7.22 -35.50
N THR A 78 12.68 8.02 -35.29
CA THR A 78 14.03 7.66 -35.74
C THR A 78 15.08 7.32 -34.66
N ARG A 79 14.82 7.38 -33.35
CA ARG A 79 15.82 6.98 -32.30
C ARG A 79 15.30 5.97 -31.27
N VAL A 80 16.06 4.89 -31.03
CA VAL A 80 15.66 3.72 -30.22
C VAL A 80 15.32 4.09 -28.78
N PHE A 81 16.27 4.75 -28.10
CA PHE A 81 16.14 5.08 -26.68
C PHE A 81 15.02 6.07 -26.38
N GLN A 82 14.60 6.87 -27.39
CA GLN A 82 13.53 7.84 -27.29
C GLN A 82 12.15 7.27 -27.67
N SER A 83 12.08 6.27 -28.58
CA SER A 83 10.82 5.63 -29.02
C SER A 83 10.00 4.95 -27.91
N LEU A 84 10.64 4.56 -26.80
CA LEU A 84 9.95 3.91 -25.67
C LEU A 84 9.15 4.93 -24.84
N PRO A 85 7.88 4.64 -24.45
CA PRO A 85 7.15 5.44 -23.47
C PRO A 85 7.96 5.65 -22.19
N ARG A 86 7.87 6.84 -21.56
CA ARG A 86 8.71 7.23 -20.40
C ARG A 86 8.73 6.16 -19.28
N LYS A 87 7.60 5.49 -19.01
CA LYS A 87 7.46 4.39 -18.02
C LYS A 87 8.25 3.10 -18.35
N LEU A 88 8.53 2.85 -19.63
CA LEU A 88 9.30 1.69 -20.11
C LEU A 88 10.79 1.99 -20.33
N ARG A 89 11.19 3.26 -20.43
CA ARG A 89 12.61 3.66 -20.48
C ARG A 89 13.37 3.22 -19.21
N ARG A 90 14.66 2.96 -19.32
CA ARG A 90 15.54 2.56 -18.20
C ARG A 90 16.84 3.36 -18.28
N ARG A 91 17.30 3.95 -17.17
CA ARG A 91 18.49 4.83 -17.16
C ARG A 91 19.73 4.17 -17.75
N THR A 92 20.04 2.93 -17.36
CA THR A 92 21.19 2.18 -17.89
C THR A 92 20.90 1.42 -19.19
N ALA A 93 19.87 1.81 -19.96
CA ALA A 93 19.63 1.21 -21.28
C ALA A 93 20.75 1.56 -22.28
N SER A 94 21.37 2.73 -22.13
CA SER A 94 22.54 3.21 -22.91
C SER A 94 23.84 2.47 -22.63
N HIS A 95 23.92 1.69 -21.54
CA HIS A 95 25.12 0.89 -21.17
C HIS A 95 24.79 -0.58 -20.94
N ASN A 96 23.54 -1.00 -21.18
CA ASN A 96 23.13 -2.39 -21.06
C ASN A 96 21.92 -2.71 -21.95
N ILE A 97 22.19 -3.05 -23.21
CA ILE A 97 21.26 -3.58 -24.22
C ILE A 97 20.20 -4.53 -23.63
N LYS A 98 20.56 -5.43 -22.70
CA LYS A 98 19.65 -6.45 -22.20
C LYS A 98 18.44 -5.85 -21.45
N ARG A 99 18.47 -4.57 -21.09
CA ARG A 99 17.37 -3.83 -20.44
C ARG A 99 16.31 -3.26 -21.40
N ILE A 100 16.52 -3.39 -22.71
CA ILE A 100 15.59 -3.01 -23.78
C ILE A 100 14.80 -4.27 -24.26
N PRO A 101 13.55 -4.14 -24.77
CA PRO A 101 12.80 -5.26 -25.36
C PRO A 101 13.57 -5.96 -26.48
N LYS A 102 13.51 -7.31 -26.58
CA LYS A 102 14.33 -8.11 -27.52
C LYS A 102 14.41 -7.52 -28.94
N ARG A 103 13.26 -7.13 -29.52
CA ARG A 103 13.14 -6.52 -30.87
C ARG A 103 13.98 -5.25 -31.10
N MET A 104 14.26 -4.48 -30.05
CA MET A 104 15.04 -3.23 -30.12
C MET A 104 16.51 -3.42 -29.68
N ARG A 105 16.90 -4.60 -29.18
CA ARG A 105 18.24 -4.86 -28.65
C ARG A 105 19.33 -4.81 -29.71
N ASN A 106 19.07 -5.34 -30.90
CA ASN A 106 20.08 -5.41 -31.96
C ASN A 106 20.50 -4.02 -32.44
N ARG A 107 19.58 -3.05 -32.43
CA ARG A 107 19.85 -1.65 -32.76
C ARG A 107 20.62 -0.95 -31.62
N ALA A 108 20.21 -1.17 -30.37
CA ALA A 108 20.94 -0.67 -29.19
C ALA A 108 22.36 -1.26 -29.01
N LYS A 109 22.68 -2.43 -29.59
CA LYS A 109 24.07 -2.96 -29.61
C LYS A 109 24.97 -2.09 -30.46
N ARG A 110 24.51 -1.73 -31.66
CA ARG A 110 25.26 -0.89 -32.62
C ARG A 110 25.54 0.49 -32.03
N GLU A 111 24.57 1.05 -31.30
CA GLU A 111 24.69 2.35 -30.60
C GLU A 111 25.63 2.32 -29.36
N MET A 112 25.98 1.14 -28.83
CA MET A 112 26.73 0.99 -27.57
C MET A 112 28.21 0.63 -27.73
N ASN A 113 28.63 0.03 -28.84
CA ASN A 113 29.98 -0.50 -29.00
C ASN A 113 31.07 0.58 -29.23
N LYS A 114 30.78 1.86 -28.97
CA LYS A 114 31.66 2.99 -29.33
C LYS A 114 32.65 3.40 -28.23
N ASN A 115 32.52 2.92 -26.99
CA ASN A 115 33.27 3.44 -25.83
C ASN A 115 33.95 2.37 -24.93
N ASN A 116 35.28 2.45 -24.89
CA ASN A 116 36.24 2.16 -23.80
C ASN A 116 36.87 0.77 -23.60
N LEU A 117 38.18 0.82 -23.31
CA LEU A 117 39.17 -0.24 -23.04
C LEU A 117 39.55 -0.31 -21.54
N GLN A 118 40.56 -1.13 -21.18
CA GLN A 118 40.79 -1.71 -19.85
C GLN A 118 42.30 -1.87 -19.52
N SER A 119 42.69 -1.64 -18.25
CA SER A 119 43.93 -2.13 -17.59
C SER A 119 43.88 -1.91 -16.04
N ASP A 120 44.93 -2.15 -15.25
CA ASP A 120 45.22 -3.44 -14.59
C ASP A 120 46.00 -3.28 -13.23
N ILE A 121 47.14 -3.96 -12.92
CA ILE A 121 47.22 -4.71 -11.62
C ILE A 121 48.65 -4.98 -11.01
N ASN A 122 48.86 -5.04 -9.65
CA ASN A 122 50.07 -5.68 -8.98
C ASN A 122 49.97 -6.02 -7.44
N THR A 123 50.80 -6.93 -6.86
CA THR A 123 50.61 -7.55 -5.49
C THR A 123 51.87 -7.86 -4.62
N VAL A 124 51.69 -8.10 -3.30
CA VAL A 124 52.59 -8.87 -2.38
C VAL A 124 51.79 -9.85 -1.44
N THR A 125 52.46 -10.67 -0.59
CA THR A 125 51.96 -11.88 0.13
C THR A 125 52.19 -11.88 1.68
N THR A 126 51.68 -12.89 2.43
CA THR A 126 52.30 -13.49 3.68
C THR A 126 51.51 -14.69 4.29
N LYS A 127 52.10 -15.40 5.28
CA LYS A 127 51.75 -16.75 5.81
C LYS A 127 50.75 -16.79 7.00
N LYS A 128 50.42 -18.00 7.51
CA LYS A 128 49.56 -18.29 8.69
C LYS A 128 50.03 -19.51 9.48
N ASN A 129 49.77 -19.53 10.80
CA ASN A 129 49.70 -20.74 11.64
C ASN A 129 48.32 -20.84 12.35
N GLY A 130 47.98 -22.00 12.91
CA GLY A 130 46.62 -22.33 13.39
C GLY A 130 46.52 -22.77 14.87
N LYS A 131 45.33 -22.57 15.45
CA LYS A 131 44.87 -23.14 16.74
C LYS A 131 43.41 -23.63 16.59
N LYS A 132 42.92 -24.46 17.53
CA LYS A 132 41.55 -25.02 17.55
C LYS A 132 40.49 -23.90 17.67
N LEU A 133 39.34 -24.08 17.02
CA LEU A 133 38.39 -23.00 16.74
C LEU A 133 37.38 -22.73 17.88
N ASN A 134 37.47 -21.54 18.49
CA ASN A 134 36.39 -20.96 19.31
C ASN A 134 35.15 -20.64 18.43
N SER A 135 33.97 -20.41 19.00
CA SER A 135 32.72 -20.03 18.32
C SER A 135 32.88 -18.86 17.33
N LYS A 136 33.61 -17.81 17.73
CA LYS A 136 34.02 -16.66 16.89
C LYS A 136 34.86 -17.11 15.69
N GLU A 137 35.65 -18.15 15.85
CA GLU A 137 36.56 -18.69 14.84
C GLU A 137 35.89 -19.69 13.91
N LEU A 138 34.90 -20.44 14.38
CA LEU A 138 33.95 -21.16 13.52
C LEU A 138 33.23 -20.17 12.59
N TYR A 139 32.83 -18.99 13.08
CA TYR A 139 32.29 -17.93 12.22
C TYR A 139 33.34 -17.39 11.23
N LYS A 140 34.59 -17.15 11.66
CA LYS A 140 35.70 -16.79 10.75
C LYS A 140 35.92 -17.86 9.68
N ALA A 141 35.89 -19.16 10.02
CA ALA A 141 36.04 -20.28 9.09
C ALA A 141 34.87 -20.41 8.11
N LYS A 142 33.63 -20.29 8.61
CA LYS A 142 32.41 -20.22 7.78
C LYS A 142 32.42 -19.00 6.85
N MET A 143 33.03 -17.88 7.27
CA MET A 143 33.16 -16.67 6.46
C MET A 143 34.28 -16.78 5.42
N SER A 144 35.48 -17.25 5.79
CA SER A 144 36.61 -17.42 4.86
C SER A 144 36.25 -18.41 3.75
N LEU A 145 35.57 -19.51 4.08
CA LEU A 145 35.00 -20.45 3.10
C LEU A 145 34.00 -19.77 2.16
N LYS A 146 33.12 -18.89 2.66
CA LYS A 146 32.19 -18.10 1.83
C LYS A 146 32.93 -17.09 0.95
N LEU A 147 33.97 -16.44 1.45
CA LEU A 147 34.80 -15.49 0.72
C LEU A 147 35.61 -16.17 -0.39
N LEU A 148 36.24 -17.31 -0.13
CA LEU A 148 36.93 -18.12 -1.16
C LEU A 148 35.96 -18.58 -2.27
N ARG A 149 34.75 -19.03 -1.90
CA ARG A 149 33.67 -19.37 -2.85
C ARG A 149 33.09 -18.17 -3.60
N LEU A 150 33.22 -16.97 -3.06
CA LEU A 150 32.76 -15.72 -3.67
C LEU A 150 33.83 -15.19 -4.64
N PHE A 151 35.11 -15.23 -4.25
CA PHE A 151 36.26 -14.92 -5.10
C PHE A 151 36.32 -15.79 -6.35
N THR A 152 36.19 -17.12 -6.21
CA THR A 152 36.22 -18.03 -7.38
C THR A 152 35.10 -17.75 -8.39
N LYS A 153 33.96 -17.20 -7.94
CA LYS A 153 32.77 -16.89 -8.78
C LYS A 153 32.71 -15.44 -9.27
N SER A 154 33.30 -14.49 -8.57
CA SER A 154 33.12 -13.06 -8.85
C SER A 154 34.23 -12.53 -9.77
N LYS A 155 33.91 -12.28 -11.05
CA LYS A 155 34.86 -11.64 -11.98
C LYS A 155 35.36 -10.29 -11.43
N GLN A 156 34.49 -9.52 -10.78
CA GLN A 156 34.88 -8.22 -10.19
C GLN A 156 35.97 -8.36 -9.11
N LEU A 157 35.94 -9.42 -8.28
CA LEU A 157 36.96 -9.63 -7.27
C LEU A 157 38.25 -10.24 -7.83
N LYS A 158 38.16 -10.94 -8.96
CA LYS A 158 39.35 -11.36 -9.71
C LYS A 158 40.03 -10.18 -10.39
N LEU A 159 39.28 -9.24 -10.94
CA LEU A 159 39.80 -8.01 -11.55
C LEU A 159 40.27 -6.96 -10.54
N SER A 160 39.89 -7.07 -9.26
CA SER A 160 40.39 -6.20 -8.18
C SER A 160 41.54 -6.83 -7.39
N ILE A 161 41.94 -8.05 -7.75
CA ILE A 161 43.08 -8.76 -7.18
C ILE A 161 44.08 -8.93 -8.30
N SER A 162 45.34 -8.80 -7.95
CA SER A 162 46.41 -8.61 -8.91
C SER A 162 47.11 -9.91 -9.32
N ASP A 163 47.72 -9.91 -10.50
CA ASP A 163 47.98 -11.11 -11.28
C ASP A 163 49.07 -12.00 -10.67
N SER A 164 50.05 -11.42 -9.99
CA SER A 164 51.05 -12.17 -9.21
C SER A 164 50.44 -12.99 -8.04
N LEU A 165 49.22 -12.69 -7.59
CA LEU A 165 48.49 -13.49 -6.60
C LEU A 165 47.73 -14.63 -7.27
N THR A 166 47.40 -14.53 -8.55
CA THR A 166 46.69 -15.60 -9.27
C THR A 166 47.54 -16.87 -9.34
N VAL A 167 48.87 -16.72 -9.49
CA VAL A 167 49.86 -17.81 -9.51
C VAL A 167 49.97 -18.46 -8.12
N SER A 168 50.17 -17.68 -7.05
CA SER A 168 50.24 -18.21 -5.68
C SER A 168 48.89 -18.69 -5.11
N THR A 169 47.78 -18.34 -5.77
CA THR A 169 46.42 -18.83 -5.45
C THR A 169 45.92 -19.88 -6.44
N SER A 170 46.80 -20.79 -6.86
CA SER A 170 46.49 -21.94 -7.71
C SER A 170 45.16 -22.61 -7.33
N HIS A 171 44.36 -23.01 -8.32
CA HIS A 171 43.05 -23.63 -8.08
C HIS A 171 43.11 -24.86 -7.15
N LYS A 172 44.25 -25.58 -7.16
CA LYS A 172 44.57 -26.69 -6.24
C LYS A 172 44.65 -26.20 -4.78
N SER A 173 45.36 -25.10 -4.50
CA SER A 173 45.50 -24.52 -3.15
C SER A 173 44.17 -23.98 -2.60
N ILE A 174 43.34 -23.33 -3.42
CA ILE A 174 42.01 -22.86 -3.00
C ILE A 174 41.10 -24.04 -2.71
N ARG A 175 41.12 -25.10 -3.54
CA ARG A 175 40.33 -26.32 -3.33
C ARG A 175 40.74 -27.02 -2.03
N GLN A 176 42.04 -27.14 -1.76
CA GLN A 176 42.57 -27.69 -0.50
C GLN A 176 42.13 -26.84 0.72
N LYS A 177 42.28 -25.51 0.67
CA LYS A 177 41.83 -24.60 1.75
C LYS A 177 40.31 -24.70 1.98
N ILE A 178 39.51 -24.81 0.92
CA ILE A 178 38.06 -25.04 1.04
C ILE A 178 37.78 -26.41 1.67
N ALA A 179 38.44 -27.49 1.24
CA ALA A 179 38.25 -28.83 1.80
C ALA A 179 38.63 -28.89 3.29
N PHE A 180 39.75 -28.28 3.67
CA PHE A 180 40.20 -28.16 5.06
C PHE A 180 39.20 -27.39 5.93
N LEU A 181 38.75 -26.21 5.48
CA LEU A 181 37.72 -25.42 6.18
C LEU A 181 36.38 -26.17 6.26
N HIS A 182 36.03 -26.94 5.24
CA HIS A 182 34.86 -27.83 5.25
C HIS A 182 34.98 -28.92 6.30
N LYS A 183 36.14 -29.59 6.38
CA LYS A 183 36.42 -30.63 7.38
C LYS A 183 36.34 -30.04 8.79
N LEU A 184 37.06 -28.96 9.07
CA LEU A 184 37.00 -28.24 10.35
C LEU A 184 35.59 -27.85 10.79
N ILE A 185 34.74 -27.38 9.86
CA ILE A 185 33.34 -27.05 10.17
C ILE A 185 32.52 -28.32 10.42
N LYS A 186 32.72 -29.38 9.64
CA LYS A 186 32.00 -30.66 9.78
C LYS A 186 32.32 -31.31 11.13
N ASP A 187 33.60 -31.33 11.50
CA ASP A 187 34.08 -31.93 12.74
C ASP A 187 33.49 -31.17 13.95
N TYR A 188 33.58 -29.84 13.99
CA TYR A 188 32.91 -29.02 15.03
C TYR A 188 31.38 -29.24 15.10
N THR A 189 30.72 -29.56 13.99
CA THR A 189 29.27 -29.84 13.98
C THR A 189 28.90 -31.29 14.35
N LYS A 190 29.87 -32.21 14.46
CA LYS A 190 29.61 -33.56 14.96
C LYS A 190 29.56 -33.59 16.49
N ASP A 191 30.44 -32.82 17.14
CA ASP A 191 30.55 -32.76 18.61
C ASP A 191 29.34 -32.09 19.30
N LYS A 192 28.37 -31.60 18.52
CA LYS A 192 27.08 -31.11 19.02
C LYS A 192 25.96 -31.85 18.31
N SER A 193 25.15 -32.55 19.09
CA SER A 193 23.88 -33.22 18.75
C SER A 193 22.81 -32.21 18.30
N LEU A 194 23.08 -31.52 17.18
CA LEU A 194 22.24 -30.50 16.54
C LEU A 194 21.63 -31.01 15.22
N THR A 195 21.72 -32.30 14.95
CA THR A 195 21.14 -32.95 13.76
C THR A 195 19.62 -33.00 13.81
N ASP A 196 19.04 -33.12 15.01
CA ASP A 196 17.65 -33.59 15.15
C ASP A 196 16.65 -32.43 15.33
N ILE A 197 17.14 -31.23 15.69
CA ILE A 197 16.32 -30.04 15.99
C ILE A 197 16.03 -29.20 14.73
N ASN A 198 16.68 -29.48 13.59
CA ASN A 198 16.34 -28.85 12.32
C ASN A 198 15.12 -29.54 11.70
N ASN A 199 13.91 -29.16 12.15
CA ASN A 199 12.61 -29.58 11.59
C ASN A 199 12.70 -29.88 10.09
N LEU A 200 12.50 -31.14 9.70
CA LEU A 200 12.55 -31.58 8.31
C LEU A 200 11.49 -30.84 7.48
N LEU A 201 11.93 -29.83 6.73
CA LEU A 201 11.07 -29.00 5.91
C LEU A 201 10.46 -29.82 4.76
N ASN A 202 9.15 -29.67 4.54
CA ASN A 202 8.41 -30.41 3.52
C ASN A 202 8.69 -29.96 2.06
N ASN A 203 9.67 -29.07 1.84
CA ASN A 203 10.04 -28.53 0.53
C ASN A 203 11.48 -28.01 0.46
N ILE A 204 11.97 -27.87 -0.77
CA ILE A 204 13.35 -27.43 -1.10
C ILE A 204 13.52 -25.90 -0.99
N ASN A 205 12.43 -25.13 -1.07
CA ASN A 205 12.51 -23.66 -1.15
C ASN A 205 12.66 -22.97 0.22
N GLY A 206 12.41 -23.68 1.32
CA GLY A 206 12.48 -23.14 2.68
C GLY A 206 11.19 -22.49 3.19
N SER A 207 10.04 -22.80 2.57
CA SER A 207 8.73 -22.30 3.03
C SER A 207 8.22 -23.14 4.20
N PHE A 208 7.65 -22.50 5.22
CA PHE A 208 7.00 -23.16 6.36
C PHE A 208 5.87 -22.27 6.90
N ASP A 209 4.97 -22.84 7.71
CA ASP A 209 3.96 -22.05 8.44
C ASP A 209 4.55 -21.49 9.75
N ASN A 210 4.23 -20.22 10.03
CA ASN A 210 4.76 -19.49 11.19
C ASN A 210 3.62 -18.77 11.92
N THR A 211 2.84 -19.57 12.64
CA THR A 211 1.68 -19.15 13.42
C THR A 211 2.00 -19.27 14.92
N GLY A 212 1.66 -18.24 15.70
CA GLY A 212 1.74 -18.29 17.16
C GLY A 212 0.38 -18.66 17.73
N ILE A 213 0.28 -19.79 18.45
CA ILE A 213 -0.93 -20.18 19.18
C ILE A 213 -0.79 -19.66 20.61
N ASN A 214 -1.78 -18.87 21.06
CA ASN A 214 -1.85 -18.17 22.34
C ASN A 214 -0.59 -17.35 22.69
N GLN A 215 0.18 -16.97 21.68
CA GLN A 215 1.39 -16.16 21.79
C GLN A 215 1.61 -15.36 20.50
N LEU A 216 2.24 -14.20 20.63
CA LEU A 216 2.64 -13.39 19.48
C LEU A 216 3.70 -14.12 18.64
N SER A 217 3.44 -14.25 17.34
CA SER A 217 4.32 -14.92 16.39
C SER A 217 5.66 -14.19 16.25
N LYS A 218 6.76 -14.95 16.33
CA LYS A 218 8.12 -14.44 16.13
C LYS A 218 8.45 -14.34 14.64
N ILE A 219 9.40 -13.48 14.28
CA ILE A 219 9.78 -13.22 12.89
C ILE A 219 10.33 -14.49 12.23
N SER A 220 9.78 -14.94 11.09
CA SER A 220 10.32 -16.11 10.34
C SER A 220 11.55 -15.76 9.48
N HIS A 221 12.52 -16.68 9.36
CA HIS A 221 13.89 -16.36 8.94
C HIS A 221 14.33 -16.97 7.59
N ASN A 222 13.93 -16.37 6.46
CA ASN A 222 14.33 -16.88 5.13
C ASN A 222 15.81 -16.65 4.76
N ARG A 223 16.48 -15.60 5.26
CA ARG A 223 17.91 -15.35 4.96
C ARG A 223 18.61 -14.53 6.03
N ILE A 224 19.61 -15.12 6.68
CA ILE A 224 20.44 -14.50 7.74
C ILE A 224 21.00 -13.10 7.35
N LYS A 225 21.38 -12.87 6.07
CA LYS A 225 21.85 -11.55 5.59
C LYS A 225 20.77 -10.46 5.65
N TYR A 226 19.51 -10.81 5.48
CA TYR A 226 18.39 -9.88 5.54
C TYR A 226 17.81 -9.78 6.95
N LEU A 227 17.84 -10.88 7.73
CA LEU A 227 17.51 -10.88 9.15
C LEU A 227 18.29 -9.81 9.93
N LYS A 228 19.63 -9.77 9.78
CA LYS A 228 20.52 -8.75 10.38
C LYS A 228 20.28 -7.30 9.90
N ARG A 229 19.27 -7.05 9.05
CA ARG A 229 18.86 -5.71 8.60
C ARG A 229 17.45 -5.34 9.06
N GLN A 230 16.67 -6.32 9.53
CA GLN A 230 15.31 -6.12 9.99
C GLN A 230 15.35 -5.56 11.41
N ASN A 231 16.07 -6.25 12.32
CA ASN A 231 16.18 -5.90 13.75
C ASN A 231 14.81 -5.56 14.36
N ASN A 232 14.44 -4.27 14.37
CA ASN A 232 13.20 -3.74 14.95
C ASN A 232 12.03 -3.63 13.95
N PHE A 233 12.27 -3.79 12.64
CA PHE A 233 11.25 -3.59 11.60
C PHE A 233 11.12 -4.76 10.64
N ASN A 234 9.94 -5.37 10.65
CA ASN A 234 9.56 -6.54 9.88
C ASN A 234 9.44 -6.24 8.38
N TRP A 235 9.86 -7.19 7.55
CA TRP A 235 9.78 -7.07 6.09
C TRP A 235 8.62 -7.89 5.54
N LEU A 236 7.79 -7.26 4.71
CA LEU A 236 6.80 -7.94 3.87
C LEU A 236 7.45 -9.02 2.99
N SER A 237 6.71 -10.08 2.64
CA SER A 237 7.23 -11.13 1.75
C SER A 237 7.67 -10.58 0.37
N SER A 238 7.05 -9.49 -0.10
CA SER A 238 7.44 -8.79 -1.33
C SER A 238 8.51 -7.69 -1.14
N HIS A 239 9.05 -7.47 0.07
CA HIS A 239 9.86 -6.29 0.44
C HIS A 239 10.97 -5.95 -0.57
N ILE A 240 11.78 -6.92 -1.03
CA ILE A 240 12.89 -6.68 -1.97
C ILE A 240 12.38 -6.20 -3.34
N TRP A 241 11.15 -6.57 -3.71
CA TRP A 241 10.50 -6.11 -4.94
C TRP A 241 10.04 -4.66 -4.80
N ASN A 242 9.41 -4.33 -3.67
CA ASN A 242 8.91 -2.99 -3.32
C ASN A 242 10.07 -1.99 -3.13
N ALA A 243 11.07 -2.32 -2.33
CA ALA A 243 12.23 -1.45 -2.07
C ALA A 243 13.09 -1.11 -3.31
N LYS A 244 12.87 -1.80 -4.44
CA LYS A 244 13.50 -1.50 -5.75
C LYS A 244 12.67 -0.60 -6.67
N ARG A 245 11.45 -0.24 -6.26
CA ARG A 245 10.43 0.42 -7.11
C ARG A 245 9.69 1.56 -6.40
N SER A 246 9.54 1.44 -5.09
CA SER A 246 8.90 2.39 -4.19
C SER A 246 9.88 2.88 -3.13
N HIS A 247 9.62 4.08 -2.64
CA HIS A 247 10.18 4.58 -1.39
C HIS A 247 9.57 3.76 -0.24
N MET A 248 10.40 3.32 0.70
CA MET A 248 9.97 2.53 1.86
C MET A 248 9.98 3.41 3.11
N ILE A 249 8.98 3.25 3.97
CA ILE A 249 8.91 3.88 5.29
C ILE A 249 8.95 2.79 6.37
N LYS A 250 9.49 3.12 7.54
CA LYS A 250 9.49 2.25 8.73
C LYS A 250 8.41 2.74 9.69
N ARG A 251 7.36 1.96 9.94
CA ARG A 251 6.21 2.32 10.81
C ARG A 251 5.57 1.08 11.42
N TRP A 252 5.06 1.21 12.65
CA TRP A 252 4.25 0.20 13.34
C TRP A 252 4.91 -1.19 13.37
N GLY A 253 6.22 -1.27 13.61
CA GLY A 253 6.99 -2.52 13.58
C GLY A 253 7.25 -3.12 12.18
N PHE A 254 6.84 -2.47 11.09
CA PHE A 254 7.02 -2.93 9.70
C PHE A 254 7.80 -1.93 8.81
N GLN A 255 8.34 -2.43 7.70
CA GLN A 255 8.91 -1.61 6.63
C GLN A 255 8.08 -1.73 5.33
N ILE A 256 7.24 -0.71 5.09
CA ILE A 256 6.10 -0.70 4.15
C ILE A 256 6.38 0.23 2.94
N PRO A 257 5.91 -0.06 1.71
CA PRO A 257 5.99 0.89 0.60
C PRO A 257 5.13 2.14 0.84
N TYR A 258 5.77 3.32 0.89
CA TYR A 258 5.08 4.61 1.04
C TYR A 258 4.53 5.12 -0.29
N ALA A 259 5.36 5.19 -1.33
CA ALA A 259 4.96 5.64 -2.67
C ALA A 259 5.90 5.09 -3.77
N PRO A 260 5.41 4.78 -4.98
CA PRO A 260 6.25 4.39 -6.10
C PRO A 260 7.15 5.56 -6.54
N THR A 261 8.33 5.24 -7.06
CA THR A 261 9.31 6.23 -7.57
C THR A 261 8.79 7.07 -8.75
N GLN A 262 7.76 6.59 -9.47
CA GLN A 262 7.08 7.36 -10.51
C GLN A 262 5.87 8.09 -9.92
N LYS A 263 5.82 9.43 -10.06
CA LYS A 263 4.63 10.24 -9.76
C LYS A 263 3.39 9.66 -10.44
N CYS A 264 2.36 9.33 -9.67
CA CYS A 264 1.19 8.60 -10.13
C CYS A 264 -0.18 9.19 -9.72
N TYR A 265 -0.22 10.37 -9.10
CA TYR A 265 -1.45 11.00 -8.56
C TYR A 265 -2.66 11.03 -9.52
N ARG A 266 -2.49 11.44 -10.79
CA ARG A 266 -3.58 11.38 -11.79
C ARG A 266 -3.87 9.99 -12.34
N LEU A 267 -2.91 9.05 -12.21
CA LEU A 267 -3.03 7.67 -12.65
C LEU A 267 -3.81 6.83 -11.61
N THR A 268 -3.63 7.11 -10.32
CA THR A 268 -4.38 6.49 -9.24
C THR A 268 -5.85 6.87 -9.31
N HIS A 269 -6.17 8.17 -9.41
CA HIS A 269 -7.54 8.64 -9.64
C HIS A 269 -8.21 7.95 -10.85
N ARG A 270 -7.55 7.95 -12.02
CA ARG A 270 -8.11 7.34 -13.26
C ARG A 270 -8.32 5.82 -13.19
N LEU A 271 -7.58 5.10 -12.34
CA LEU A 271 -7.63 3.63 -12.31
C LEU A 271 -8.36 3.09 -11.10
N GLY A 272 -8.08 3.61 -9.91
CA GLY A 272 -8.68 3.18 -8.64
C GLY A 272 -9.84 4.06 -8.16
N GLY A 273 -9.90 5.33 -8.56
CA GLY A 273 -11.00 6.22 -8.21
C GLY A 273 -12.31 5.83 -8.90
N ASN A 274 -13.41 6.48 -8.50
CA ASN A 274 -14.76 6.23 -9.02
C ASN A 274 -14.93 6.83 -10.43
N THR A 275 -14.14 6.37 -11.40
CA THR A 275 -14.12 6.87 -12.78
C THR A 275 -14.39 5.76 -13.79
N ALA A 276 -15.38 5.99 -14.67
CA ALA A 276 -15.76 5.02 -15.70
C ALA A 276 -14.63 4.72 -16.72
N ALA A 277 -13.70 5.65 -16.90
CA ALA A 277 -12.54 5.50 -17.78
C ALA A 277 -11.43 4.58 -17.22
N SER A 278 -11.67 3.87 -16.12
CA SER A 278 -10.70 2.92 -15.53
C SER A 278 -10.44 1.73 -16.47
N ASP A 279 -9.23 1.71 -17.04
CA ASP A 279 -8.83 0.74 -18.05
C ASP A 279 -7.74 -0.24 -17.57
N GLY A 280 -7.58 -0.38 -16.26
CA GLY A 280 -6.55 -1.18 -15.59
C GLY A 280 -6.88 -1.48 -14.13
N ALA A 281 -5.85 -1.83 -13.34
CA ALA A 281 -5.97 -2.06 -11.91
C ALA A 281 -4.72 -1.59 -11.15
N LEU A 282 -4.89 -1.34 -9.85
CA LEU A 282 -3.86 -0.97 -8.90
C LEU A 282 -3.72 -2.09 -7.87
N CYS A 283 -2.51 -2.45 -7.45
CA CYS A 283 -2.29 -3.46 -6.43
C CYS A 283 -1.36 -2.98 -5.30
N MET A 284 -1.62 -3.45 -4.08
CA MET A 284 -0.83 -3.13 -2.89
C MET A 284 -0.59 -4.42 -2.08
N ASP A 285 0.61 -4.55 -1.55
CA ASP A 285 0.91 -5.59 -0.55
C ASP A 285 0.38 -5.10 0.81
N SER A 286 -0.75 -5.66 1.24
CA SER A 286 -1.43 -5.33 2.49
C SER A 286 -1.07 -6.27 3.64
N SER A 287 -0.02 -7.09 3.48
CA SER A 287 0.40 -8.09 4.46
C SER A 287 1.01 -7.53 5.77
N TYR A 288 0.99 -6.21 5.98
CA TYR A 288 1.26 -5.59 7.29
C TYR A 288 0.02 -5.52 8.18
N ILE A 289 -1.19 -5.65 7.60
CA ILE A 289 -2.44 -5.74 8.36
C ILE A 289 -2.45 -7.10 9.07
N GLY A 290 -2.31 -7.05 10.39
CA GLY A 290 -2.27 -8.23 11.24
C GLY A 290 -3.57 -9.01 11.12
N THR A 291 -3.43 -10.33 11.09
CA THR A 291 -4.56 -11.26 11.00
C THR A 291 -4.44 -12.20 12.18
N MET A 292 -5.50 -12.32 12.96
CA MET A 292 -5.63 -13.32 14.01
C MET A 292 -6.87 -14.17 13.75
N ILE A 293 -6.85 -15.39 14.25
CA ILE A 293 -7.98 -16.31 14.18
C ILE A 293 -8.38 -16.63 15.62
N LEU A 294 -9.60 -16.28 15.97
CA LEU A 294 -10.22 -16.58 17.24
C LEU A 294 -11.03 -17.86 17.08
N SER A 295 -10.84 -18.81 17.99
CA SER A 295 -11.64 -20.03 18.06
C SER A 295 -11.86 -20.47 19.50
N HIS A 296 -13.05 -21.00 19.80
CA HIS A 296 -13.43 -21.52 21.11
C HIS A 296 -14.38 -22.73 20.93
N THR A 297 -14.51 -23.59 21.95
CA THR A 297 -15.52 -24.65 21.97
C THR A 297 -16.93 -24.06 22.05
N ASP A 298 -17.12 -23.15 23.01
CA ASP A 298 -18.37 -22.44 23.23
C ASP A 298 -18.55 -21.25 22.28
N ASN A 299 -19.64 -21.28 21.52
CA ASN A 299 -20.09 -20.23 20.62
C ASN A 299 -20.41 -18.92 21.38
N THR A 300 -20.95 -19.01 22.60
CA THR A 300 -21.35 -17.87 23.46
C THR A 300 -20.19 -16.92 23.73
N LYS A 301 -19.06 -17.41 24.26
CA LYS A 301 -17.88 -16.60 24.56
C LYS A 301 -17.31 -15.88 23.33
N VAL A 302 -17.31 -16.54 22.16
CA VAL A 302 -16.91 -15.89 20.88
C VAL A 302 -17.86 -14.74 20.54
N ASN A 303 -19.17 -14.93 20.69
CA ASN A 303 -20.13 -13.85 20.45
C ASN A 303 -19.90 -12.69 21.42
N GLU A 304 -19.63 -12.94 22.70
CA GLU A 304 -19.36 -11.89 23.70
C GLU A 304 -18.14 -11.04 23.35
N VAL A 305 -16.99 -11.67 23.06
CA VAL A 305 -15.77 -10.96 22.64
C VAL A 305 -16.00 -10.14 21.37
N ILE A 306 -16.69 -10.70 20.37
CA ILE A 306 -17.03 -9.95 19.14
C ILE A 306 -18.08 -8.86 19.41
N LYS A 307 -18.95 -9.00 20.43
CA LYS A 307 -19.93 -7.98 20.85
C LYS A 307 -19.21 -6.74 21.35
N ILE A 308 -18.21 -6.94 22.20
CA ILE A 308 -17.36 -5.89 22.75
C ILE A 308 -16.56 -5.23 21.61
N ILE A 309 -15.74 -6.01 20.89
CA ILE A 309 -14.80 -5.51 19.88
C ILE A 309 -15.48 -4.80 18.71
N SER A 310 -16.72 -5.18 18.33
CA SER A 310 -17.47 -4.58 17.22
C SER A 310 -18.62 -3.64 17.63
N ASN A 311 -18.81 -3.40 18.94
CA ASN A 311 -19.99 -2.74 19.50
C ASN A 311 -21.31 -3.34 18.94
N SER A 312 -21.45 -4.66 19.10
CA SER A 312 -22.55 -5.52 18.62
C SER A 312 -22.80 -5.57 17.10
N LYS A 313 -22.19 -4.70 16.29
CA LYS A 313 -22.52 -4.57 14.85
C LYS A 313 -22.12 -5.80 14.02
N ALA A 314 -21.09 -6.55 14.41
CA ALA A 314 -20.62 -7.72 13.65
C ALA A 314 -21.35 -9.05 13.97
N ILE A 315 -22.25 -9.06 14.96
CA ILE A 315 -23.00 -10.26 15.38
C ILE A 315 -24.28 -10.49 14.56
N GLN A 316 -24.77 -9.45 13.88
CA GLN A 316 -25.98 -9.53 13.07
C GLN A 316 -25.96 -10.77 12.16
N SER A 317 -27.10 -11.48 12.05
CA SER A 317 -27.24 -12.73 11.27
C SER A 317 -26.73 -12.64 9.83
N LYS A 318 -26.74 -11.43 9.25
CA LYS A 318 -26.09 -11.07 8.00
C LYS A 318 -24.59 -11.44 7.95
N TYR A 319 -23.82 -11.12 8.98
CA TYR A 319 -22.38 -11.38 9.03
C TYR A 319 -22.09 -12.81 9.48
N LYS A 320 -22.77 -13.28 10.54
CA LYS A 320 -22.57 -14.61 11.11
C LYS A 320 -22.96 -15.75 10.15
N ASN A 321 -24.17 -15.73 9.60
CA ASN A 321 -24.72 -16.88 8.87
C ASN A 321 -24.58 -16.76 7.34
N LYS A 322 -24.39 -15.55 6.80
CA LYS A 322 -24.41 -15.31 5.32
C LYS A 322 -23.04 -14.97 4.72
N LEU A 323 -21.94 -15.15 5.47
CA LEU A 323 -20.55 -14.94 5.03
C LEU A 323 -20.29 -13.54 4.42
N TYR A 324 -20.89 -12.50 5.01
CA TYR A 324 -20.60 -11.10 4.63
C TYR A 324 -19.29 -10.63 5.28
N TRP A 325 -18.45 -9.96 4.50
CA TRP A 325 -17.30 -9.21 5.04
C TRP A 325 -17.78 -8.00 5.84
N PHE A 326 -17.24 -7.80 7.04
CA PHE A 326 -17.52 -6.68 7.91
C PHE A 326 -16.37 -5.66 7.88
N GLU A 327 -16.72 -4.38 7.67
CA GLU A 327 -15.82 -3.21 7.80
C GLU A 327 -16.43 -2.23 8.81
N GLY A 328 -15.77 -2.04 9.95
CA GLY A 328 -16.25 -1.17 11.03
C GLY A 328 -15.13 -0.61 11.89
N LEU A 329 -15.48 -0.22 13.12
CA LEU A 329 -14.52 0.22 14.14
C LEU A 329 -14.26 -0.91 15.13
N CYS A 330 -13.01 -0.97 15.59
CA CYS A 330 -12.52 -1.82 16.66
C CYS A 330 -12.61 -1.05 17.97
N TYR A 331 -13.28 -1.63 18.95
CA TYR A 331 -13.40 -1.10 20.31
C TYR A 331 -12.51 -1.91 21.25
N ASN A 332 -11.97 -1.24 22.28
CA ASN A 332 -11.32 -1.88 23.42
C ASN A 332 -12.37 -2.45 24.39
N PHE A 333 -11.97 -3.32 25.31
CA PHE A 333 -12.86 -3.82 26.38
C PHE A 333 -13.38 -2.69 27.28
N ASN A 334 -12.64 -1.60 27.40
CA ASN A 334 -13.04 -0.38 28.12
C ASN A 334 -14.05 0.50 27.35
N GLY A 335 -14.39 0.15 26.10
CA GLY A 335 -15.28 0.94 25.22
C GLY A 335 -14.59 1.98 24.32
N ASP A 336 -13.28 2.21 24.48
CA ASP A 336 -12.51 3.15 23.64
C ASP A 336 -12.38 2.70 22.18
N VAL A 337 -12.37 3.64 21.24
CA VAL A 337 -12.14 3.32 19.81
C VAL A 337 -10.64 3.22 19.51
N LEU A 338 -10.19 2.07 19.01
CA LEU A 338 -8.78 1.83 18.67
C LEU A 338 -8.44 2.12 17.20
N GLY A 339 -9.37 1.84 16.28
CA GLY A 339 -9.15 2.00 14.83
C GLY A 339 -10.08 1.14 13.97
N PRO A 340 -9.75 0.85 12.71
CA PRO A 340 -10.60 0.06 11.81
C PRO A 340 -10.54 -1.45 12.09
N LEU A 341 -11.69 -2.12 11.95
CA LEU A 341 -11.90 -3.55 12.10
C LEU A 341 -12.38 -4.17 10.79
N ASP A 342 -11.58 -5.08 10.22
CA ASP A 342 -11.98 -6.00 9.15
C ASP A 342 -12.28 -7.37 9.79
N LEU A 343 -13.48 -7.95 9.57
CA LEU A 343 -13.89 -9.23 10.19
C LEU A 343 -14.62 -10.14 9.21
N LEU A 344 -14.36 -11.46 9.32
CA LEU A 344 -15.09 -12.52 8.63
C LEU A 344 -15.35 -13.70 9.57
N TRP A 345 -16.62 -14.09 9.74
CA TRP A 345 -17.01 -15.36 10.35
C TRP A 345 -16.69 -16.51 9.38
N ILE A 346 -16.03 -17.56 9.87
CA ILE A 346 -15.69 -18.78 9.10
C ILE A 346 -16.69 -19.89 9.42
N SER A 347 -16.91 -20.11 10.72
CA SER A 347 -18.00 -20.92 11.29
C SER A 347 -18.55 -20.18 12.51
N GLU A 348 -19.58 -20.71 13.17
CA GLU A 348 -20.12 -20.06 14.37
C GLU A 348 -19.11 -19.95 15.53
N ASN A 349 -18.12 -20.85 15.55
CA ASN A 349 -17.10 -20.95 16.59
C ASN A 349 -15.74 -20.36 16.15
N THR A 350 -15.58 -19.94 14.88
CA THR A 350 -14.28 -19.49 14.35
C THR A 350 -14.40 -18.19 13.56
N VAL A 351 -13.59 -17.20 13.93
CA VAL A 351 -13.62 -15.85 13.37
C VAL A 351 -12.23 -15.41 12.95
N MET A 352 -12.10 -14.90 11.72
CA MET A 352 -10.89 -14.23 11.25
C MET A 352 -11.03 -12.73 11.49
N ILE A 353 -10.16 -12.18 12.34
CA ILE A 353 -10.11 -10.77 12.70
C ILE A 353 -8.86 -10.15 12.07
N ARG A 354 -9.01 -8.98 11.44
CA ARG A 354 -7.93 -8.27 10.76
C ARG A 354 -7.82 -6.82 11.23
N LEU A 355 -6.68 -6.47 11.79
CA LEU A 355 -6.43 -5.20 12.48
C LEU A 355 -5.16 -4.52 11.98
N HIS A 356 -5.07 -3.21 12.21
CA HIS A 356 -3.84 -2.48 11.95
C HIS A 356 -2.76 -2.82 13.00
N PRO A 357 -1.48 -3.00 12.63
CA PRO A 357 -0.43 -3.48 13.54
C PRO A 357 -0.16 -2.60 14.76
N SER A 358 -0.60 -1.34 14.78
CA SER A 358 -0.41 -0.43 15.92
C SER A 358 -1.26 -0.76 17.17
N PHE A 359 -2.37 -1.49 17.01
CA PHE A 359 -3.24 -1.93 18.10
C PHE A 359 -3.60 -3.43 18.00
N PHE A 360 -2.91 -4.16 17.13
CA PHE A 360 -3.05 -5.62 17.02
C PHE A 360 -2.64 -6.31 18.32
N GLU A 361 -1.51 -5.88 18.91
CA GLU A 361 -0.97 -6.49 20.13
C GLU A 361 -1.80 -6.15 21.37
N THR A 362 -2.40 -4.95 21.44
CA THR A 362 -3.32 -4.60 22.53
C THR A 362 -4.60 -5.44 22.51
N ILE A 363 -5.21 -5.63 21.32
CA ILE A 363 -6.39 -6.52 21.21
C ILE A 363 -6.00 -7.98 21.47
N PHE A 364 -4.89 -8.46 20.90
CA PHE A 364 -4.43 -9.83 21.08
C PHE A 364 -4.23 -10.18 22.55
N ASN A 365 -3.59 -9.31 23.33
CA ASN A 365 -3.42 -9.50 24.76
C ASN A 365 -4.77 -9.42 25.49
N SER A 366 -5.60 -8.39 25.23
CA SER A 366 -6.88 -8.24 25.93
C SER A 366 -7.87 -9.41 25.74
N ILE A 367 -7.77 -10.17 24.64
CA ILE A 367 -8.55 -11.40 24.44
C ILE A 367 -8.01 -12.55 25.30
N LEU A 368 -6.69 -12.69 25.43
CA LEU A 368 -6.06 -13.69 26.30
C LEU A 368 -6.27 -13.36 27.79
N ASP A 369 -6.20 -12.08 28.15
CA ASP A 369 -6.44 -11.59 29.51
C ASP A 369 -7.91 -11.77 29.94
N TYR A 370 -8.85 -11.84 28.99
CA TYR A 370 -10.28 -12.08 29.25
C TYR A 370 -10.58 -13.57 29.52
N ASP A 371 -10.01 -14.49 28.73
CA ASP A 371 -10.13 -15.93 28.96
C ASP A 371 -8.96 -16.72 28.34
N ASN A 372 -8.37 -17.60 29.15
CA ASN A 372 -7.26 -18.47 28.75
C ASN A 372 -7.70 -19.67 27.88
N GLU A 373 -9.00 -20.00 27.86
CA GLU A 373 -9.54 -21.13 27.08
C GLU A 373 -9.65 -20.83 25.57
N PHE A 374 -9.50 -19.57 25.15
CA PHE A 374 -9.47 -19.21 23.73
C PHE A 374 -8.25 -19.82 23.01
N ASN A 375 -8.51 -20.45 21.87
CA ASN A 375 -7.49 -20.81 20.88
C ASN A 375 -7.33 -19.63 19.91
N LEU A 376 -6.42 -18.71 20.25
CA LEU A 376 -6.12 -17.49 19.54
C LEU A 376 -4.82 -17.64 18.73
N GLN A 377 -4.91 -17.50 17.41
CA GLN A 377 -3.78 -17.73 16.51
C GLN A 377 -3.29 -16.43 15.86
N ASP A 378 -2.09 -15.97 16.20
CA ASP A 378 -1.40 -14.88 15.48
C ASP A 378 -0.90 -15.38 14.12
N CYS A 379 -1.49 -14.85 13.05
CA CYS A 379 -1.18 -15.20 11.66
C CYS A 379 -0.41 -14.11 10.90
N ARG A 380 0.19 -13.12 11.58
CA ARG A 380 0.95 -12.00 10.96
C ARG A 380 2.03 -12.42 9.95
N PHE A 381 2.62 -13.60 10.09
CA PHE A 381 3.68 -14.11 9.20
C PHE A 381 3.32 -15.43 8.50
N SER A 382 2.08 -15.91 8.63
CA SER A 382 1.59 -17.14 8.01
C SER A 382 0.46 -16.91 7.02
N LEU A 383 -0.40 -15.91 7.25
CA LEU A 383 -1.33 -15.37 6.25
C LEU A 383 -0.82 -14.04 5.69
N SER A 384 -1.20 -13.75 4.46
CA SER A 384 -0.77 -12.55 3.72
C SER A 384 -1.87 -12.07 2.79
N SER A 385 -1.77 -10.83 2.32
CA SER A 385 -2.82 -10.29 1.45
C SER A 385 -2.37 -9.28 0.40
N ILE A 386 -3.11 -9.26 -0.70
CA ILE A 386 -3.01 -8.27 -1.77
C ILE A 386 -4.34 -7.51 -1.83
N LEU A 387 -4.28 -6.20 -1.69
CA LEU A 387 -5.40 -5.30 -1.99
C LEU A 387 -5.30 -4.91 -3.47
N ILE A 388 -6.39 -5.05 -4.22
CA ILE A 388 -6.45 -4.73 -5.66
C ILE A 388 -7.70 -3.89 -5.96
N ARG A 389 -7.51 -2.73 -6.60
CA ARG A 389 -8.59 -1.75 -6.85
C ARG A 389 -8.61 -1.29 -8.30
N GLY A 390 -9.79 -0.98 -8.82
CA GLY A 390 -10.03 -0.52 -10.18
C GLY A 390 -10.82 -1.49 -11.06
N ALA A 391 -11.40 -1.01 -12.14
CA ALA A 391 -12.41 -1.71 -12.93
C ALA A 391 -11.94 -3.06 -13.50
N LYS A 392 -10.67 -3.17 -13.92
CA LYS A 392 -10.15 -4.41 -14.54
C LYS A 392 -9.50 -5.39 -13.57
N THR A 393 -9.79 -5.26 -12.27
CA THR A 393 -9.26 -6.12 -11.20
C THR A 393 -9.58 -7.60 -11.42
N LEU A 394 -10.84 -7.97 -11.66
CA LEU A 394 -11.20 -9.37 -11.86
C LEU A 394 -10.62 -9.95 -13.15
N THR A 395 -10.58 -9.17 -14.25
CA THR A 395 -9.91 -9.59 -15.49
C THR A 395 -8.40 -9.85 -15.28
N ALA A 396 -7.76 -9.10 -14.38
CA ALA A 396 -6.35 -9.28 -14.05
C ALA A 396 -6.15 -10.55 -13.21
N LEU A 397 -6.99 -10.78 -12.21
CA LEU A 397 -6.96 -11.99 -11.38
C LEU A 397 -7.24 -13.26 -12.21
N SER A 398 -8.24 -13.23 -13.11
CA SER A 398 -8.57 -14.38 -13.98
C SER A 398 -7.46 -14.73 -14.97
N SER A 399 -6.48 -13.84 -15.17
CA SER A 399 -5.30 -14.11 -15.99
C SER A 399 -4.17 -14.88 -15.28
N ILE A 400 -4.25 -15.01 -13.95
CA ILE A 400 -3.22 -15.59 -13.08
C ILE A 400 -3.74 -16.85 -12.38
N ILE A 401 -4.97 -16.78 -11.87
CA ILE A 401 -5.58 -17.82 -11.04
C ILE A 401 -6.04 -18.99 -11.92
N ARG A 402 -5.77 -20.23 -11.49
CA ARG A 402 -6.23 -21.48 -12.12
C ARG A 402 -6.53 -22.48 -11.03
N THR A 403 -7.67 -23.17 -11.09
CA THR A 403 -7.96 -24.28 -10.16
C THR A 403 -7.33 -25.59 -10.64
N PRO A 404 -7.01 -26.52 -9.70
CA PRO A 404 -6.61 -27.88 -10.04
C PRO A 404 -7.83 -28.76 -10.38
N ASN A 405 -8.94 -28.55 -9.64
CA ASN A 405 -10.17 -29.32 -9.71
C ASN A 405 -11.33 -28.39 -10.16
N PRO A 406 -12.45 -28.91 -10.69
CA PRO A 406 -13.66 -28.13 -10.84
C PRO A 406 -14.15 -27.61 -9.47
N SER A 407 -14.69 -26.40 -9.44
CA SER A 407 -15.31 -25.77 -8.26
C SER A 407 -16.36 -24.78 -8.75
N GLU A 408 -17.50 -24.73 -8.08
CA GLU A 408 -18.54 -23.76 -8.41
C GLU A 408 -18.07 -22.33 -8.12
N SER A 409 -17.42 -22.12 -6.97
CA SER A 409 -16.86 -20.83 -6.55
C SER A 409 -15.95 -20.21 -7.63
N PHE A 410 -15.15 -21.03 -8.30
CA PHE A 410 -14.29 -20.58 -9.40
C PHE A 410 -15.08 -20.28 -10.69
N ASN A 411 -16.08 -21.10 -11.03
CA ASN A 411 -16.94 -20.85 -12.19
C ASN A 411 -17.71 -19.52 -12.05
N GLN A 412 -18.24 -19.25 -10.86
CA GLN A 412 -18.86 -17.98 -10.50
C GLN A 412 -17.89 -16.79 -10.69
N PHE A 413 -16.69 -16.87 -10.10
CA PHE A 413 -15.63 -15.88 -10.31
C PHE A 413 -15.28 -15.65 -11.79
N ILE A 414 -15.17 -16.71 -12.60
CA ILE A 414 -14.83 -16.60 -14.02
C ILE A 414 -15.97 -15.96 -14.83
N ASN A 415 -17.23 -16.26 -14.52
CA ASN A 415 -18.38 -15.60 -15.14
C ASN A 415 -18.28 -14.08 -14.92
N ILE A 416 -18.19 -13.65 -13.66
CA ILE A 416 -18.07 -12.23 -13.27
C ILE A 416 -16.81 -11.57 -13.83
N SER A 417 -15.74 -12.33 -14.12
CA SER A 417 -14.43 -11.75 -14.42
C SER A 417 -14.38 -10.76 -15.59
N SER A 418 -15.41 -10.75 -16.46
CA SER A 418 -15.59 -9.79 -17.54
C SER A 418 -16.27 -8.47 -17.16
N ILE A 419 -16.98 -8.42 -16.02
CA ILE A 419 -17.64 -7.25 -15.48
C ILE A 419 -16.58 -6.24 -15.02
N SER A 420 -16.65 -5.02 -15.55
CA SER A 420 -15.75 -3.92 -15.22
C SER A 420 -16.28 -2.99 -14.13
N ASP A 421 -17.60 -2.90 -13.98
CA ASP A 421 -18.21 -2.14 -12.91
C ASP A 421 -18.30 -3.00 -11.64
N TYR A 422 -17.55 -2.62 -10.62
CA TYR A 422 -17.61 -3.30 -9.33
C TYR A 422 -18.82 -2.87 -8.50
N SER A 423 -19.45 -1.73 -8.81
CA SER A 423 -20.61 -1.22 -8.05
C SER A 423 -21.86 -2.05 -8.28
N SER A 424 -22.05 -2.58 -9.50
CA SER A 424 -23.13 -3.51 -9.86
C SER A 424 -23.08 -4.87 -9.11
N LEU A 425 -21.96 -5.22 -8.46
CA LEU A 425 -21.80 -6.50 -7.77
C LEU A 425 -22.32 -6.44 -6.34
N PRO A 426 -23.06 -7.46 -5.86
CA PRO A 426 -23.66 -7.47 -4.54
C PRO A 426 -22.62 -7.32 -3.42
N LYS A 427 -23.05 -6.74 -2.29
CA LYS A 427 -22.20 -6.57 -1.09
C LYS A 427 -21.61 -7.90 -0.59
N ARG A 428 -22.32 -9.02 -0.80
CA ARG A 428 -21.78 -10.38 -0.68
C ARG A 428 -21.16 -10.82 -2.00
N SER A 429 -19.86 -10.59 -2.16
CA SER A 429 -19.06 -11.15 -3.27
C SER A 429 -17.79 -11.79 -2.68
N ILE A 430 -17.86 -13.09 -2.42
CA ILE A 430 -16.79 -13.89 -1.80
C ILE A 430 -16.59 -15.17 -2.62
N PHE A 431 -15.34 -15.47 -2.95
CA PHE A 431 -14.95 -16.68 -3.69
C PHE A 431 -13.75 -17.30 -3.00
N ALA A 432 -13.87 -18.55 -2.59
CA ALA A 432 -12.76 -19.34 -2.08
C ALA A 432 -12.63 -20.62 -2.90
N PHE A 433 -11.42 -20.95 -3.32
CA PHE A 433 -11.12 -22.16 -4.08
C PHE A 433 -9.63 -22.51 -3.93
N ASN A 434 -9.27 -23.76 -4.19
CA ASN A 434 -7.87 -24.14 -4.32
C ASN A 434 -7.30 -23.65 -5.66
N SER A 435 -6.16 -22.98 -5.65
CA SER A 435 -5.41 -22.55 -6.83
C SER A 435 -4.17 -23.43 -7.05
N ILE A 436 -3.78 -23.56 -8.32
CA ILE A 436 -2.45 -24.02 -8.75
C ILE A 436 -1.45 -22.88 -8.49
N ASP A 437 -0.17 -23.22 -8.28
CA ASP A 437 0.95 -22.27 -8.27
C ASP A 437 0.98 -21.41 -9.54
N PRO A 438 0.84 -20.07 -9.43
CA PRO A 438 0.74 -19.17 -10.59
C PRO A 438 2.03 -19.15 -11.41
N ARG A 439 3.15 -19.66 -10.89
CA ARG A 439 4.41 -19.84 -11.66
C ARG A 439 4.30 -20.92 -12.74
N TYR A 440 3.24 -21.74 -12.76
CA TYR A 440 2.99 -22.75 -13.79
C TYR A 440 2.66 -22.09 -15.14
N LEU A 441 1.91 -20.98 -15.11
CA LEU A 441 1.60 -20.16 -16.29
C LEU A 441 2.87 -19.54 -16.87
N SER A 442 3.16 -19.82 -18.14
CA SER A 442 4.32 -19.23 -18.83
C SER A 442 4.11 -17.74 -19.09
N THR A 443 2.88 -17.33 -19.38
CA THR A 443 2.40 -15.94 -19.52
C THR A 443 1.01 -15.79 -18.89
N PRO A 444 0.71 -14.68 -18.19
CA PRO A 444 -0.64 -14.42 -17.71
C PRO A 444 -1.55 -14.10 -18.90
N SER A 445 -2.65 -14.85 -19.03
CA SER A 445 -3.63 -14.70 -20.11
C SER A 445 -5.04 -14.83 -19.52
N PRO A 446 -5.92 -13.82 -19.67
CA PRO A 446 -7.24 -13.82 -19.05
C PRO A 446 -8.07 -14.99 -19.57
N ILE A 447 -8.79 -15.65 -18.67
CA ILE A 447 -9.88 -16.54 -19.05
C ILE A 447 -11.06 -15.64 -19.41
N LYS A 448 -11.72 -15.92 -20.54
CA LYS A 448 -12.99 -15.28 -20.90
C LYS A 448 -14.14 -16.21 -20.48
N PRO A 449 -15.26 -15.69 -19.96
CA PRO A 449 -16.45 -16.50 -19.75
C PRO A 449 -16.99 -17.02 -21.09
N LYS A 450 -17.70 -18.17 -21.07
CA LYS A 450 -18.24 -18.81 -22.28
C LYS A 450 -19.36 -17.99 -22.91
N LYS A 451 -20.19 -17.35 -22.09
CA LYS A 451 -21.27 -16.42 -22.47
C LYS A 451 -20.91 -15.01 -21.97
N LYS A 452 -21.56 -13.97 -22.53
CA LYS A 452 -21.54 -12.63 -21.92
C LYS A 452 -22.37 -12.68 -20.64
N THR A 453 -21.92 -12.01 -19.59
CA THR A 453 -22.65 -11.86 -18.33
C THR A 453 -23.91 -11.01 -18.50
N THR A 454 -25.03 -11.47 -17.96
CA THR A 454 -26.29 -10.71 -17.86
C THR A 454 -26.58 -10.27 -16.42
N SER A 455 -27.62 -9.46 -16.23
CA SER A 455 -28.18 -9.13 -14.91
C SER A 455 -28.54 -10.39 -14.11
N ASP A 456 -29.09 -11.39 -14.77
CA ASP A 456 -29.58 -12.61 -14.13
C ASP A 456 -28.43 -13.44 -13.55
N ASP A 457 -27.24 -13.36 -14.16
CA ASP A 457 -26.03 -13.96 -13.59
C ASP A 457 -25.63 -13.25 -12.28
N ILE A 458 -25.87 -11.93 -12.15
CA ILE A 458 -25.63 -11.18 -10.91
C ILE A 458 -26.65 -11.58 -9.83
N LEU A 459 -27.93 -11.73 -10.20
CA LEU A 459 -28.97 -12.22 -9.29
C LEU A 459 -28.69 -13.66 -8.82
N LYS A 460 -28.25 -14.54 -9.73
CA LYS A 460 -27.84 -15.92 -9.40
C LYS A 460 -26.69 -15.97 -8.40
N LEU A 461 -25.73 -15.05 -8.44
CA LEU A 461 -24.65 -14.99 -7.43
C LEU A 461 -25.14 -14.58 -6.04
N GLN A 462 -26.22 -13.79 -5.97
CA GLN A 462 -26.81 -13.47 -4.69
C GLN A 462 -27.56 -14.67 -4.09
N ASN A 463 -28.15 -15.53 -4.93
CA ASN A 463 -28.94 -16.68 -4.48
C ASN A 463 -28.08 -17.94 -4.28
N ASN A 464 -27.33 -18.35 -5.30
CA ASN A 464 -26.52 -19.56 -5.32
C ASN A 464 -25.14 -19.27 -4.73
N LEU A 465 -24.95 -19.56 -3.43
CA LEU A 465 -23.65 -19.53 -2.78
C LEU A 465 -23.20 -20.96 -2.44
N PRO A 466 -22.08 -21.45 -2.99
CA PRO A 466 -21.48 -22.74 -2.60
C PRO A 466 -20.81 -22.61 -1.22
N ALA A 467 -21.63 -22.50 -0.17
CA ALA A 467 -21.17 -22.24 1.20
C ALA A 467 -20.19 -23.31 1.67
N ASP A 468 -20.44 -24.59 1.40
CA ASP A 468 -19.63 -25.72 1.88
C ASP A 468 -18.24 -25.78 1.20
N GLU A 469 -18.13 -25.43 -0.08
CA GLU A 469 -16.82 -25.24 -0.73
C GLU A 469 -16.04 -24.13 0.01
N ILE A 470 -16.71 -23.01 0.26
CA ILE A 470 -16.10 -21.81 0.82
C ILE A 470 -15.64 -22.05 2.26
N THR A 471 -16.49 -22.61 3.12
CA THR A 471 -16.15 -22.91 4.53
C THR A 471 -15.03 -23.96 4.63
N ASN A 472 -15.02 -25.00 3.79
CA ASN A 472 -13.93 -25.98 3.72
C ASN A 472 -12.58 -25.32 3.40
N ILE A 473 -12.56 -24.34 2.49
CA ILE A 473 -11.32 -23.64 2.11
C ILE A 473 -10.94 -22.56 3.13
N LEU A 474 -11.91 -21.93 3.80
CA LEU A 474 -11.66 -21.08 4.97
C LEU A 474 -11.06 -21.88 6.13
N ASN A 475 -11.57 -23.08 6.41
CA ASN A 475 -11.03 -24.02 7.41
C ASN A 475 -9.58 -24.43 7.08
N LYS A 476 -9.25 -24.60 5.80
CA LYS A 476 -7.87 -24.84 5.32
C LYS A 476 -6.96 -23.61 5.37
N LEU A 477 -7.53 -22.39 5.40
CA LEU A 477 -6.79 -21.16 5.65
C LEU A 477 -6.64 -20.88 7.14
N SER A 478 -7.51 -21.41 8.00
CA SER A 478 -7.40 -21.24 9.45
C SER A 478 -6.48 -22.28 10.09
N ASP A 479 -6.62 -23.56 9.76
CA ASP A 479 -5.76 -24.60 10.33
C ASP A 479 -4.28 -24.42 9.91
N PRO A 480 -3.33 -24.30 10.86
CA PRO A 480 -1.90 -24.25 10.55
C PRO A 480 -1.37 -25.54 9.90
N LYS A 481 -1.97 -26.72 10.15
CA LYS A 481 -1.50 -27.98 9.55
C LYS A 481 -1.82 -28.01 8.05
N GLU A 482 -3.06 -27.77 7.64
CA GLU A 482 -3.46 -27.63 6.23
C GLU A 482 -2.70 -26.50 5.50
N ARG A 483 -2.50 -25.35 6.15
CA ARG A 483 -1.63 -24.29 5.59
C ARG A 483 -0.21 -24.77 5.33
N ASN A 484 0.39 -25.49 6.26
CA ASN A 484 1.74 -26.04 6.09
C ASN A 484 1.79 -27.13 5.00
N LEU A 485 0.74 -27.95 4.87
CA LEU A 485 0.58 -28.94 3.80
C LEU A 485 0.54 -28.26 2.42
N SER A 486 0.01 -27.04 2.29
CA SER A 486 0.07 -26.26 1.03
C SER A 486 1.50 -25.96 0.55
N TYR A 487 2.52 -26.06 1.41
CA TYR A 487 3.93 -25.89 1.04
C TYR A 487 4.61 -27.19 0.62
N ARG A 488 3.98 -28.36 0.83
CA ARG A 488 4.53 -29.67 0.47
C ARG A 488 4.87 -29.71 -1.02
N ASN A 489 6.05 -30.26 -1.35
CA ASN A 489 6.53 -30.39 -2.74
C ASN A 489 6.56 -29.07 -3.53
N GLN A 490 6.77 -27.92 -2.88
CA GLN A 490 6.84 -26.63 -3.56
C GLN A 490 7.99 -26.57 -4.59
N ASN A 491 7.65 -26.79 -5.87
CA ASN A 491 8.60 -26.85 -6.97
C ASN A 491 9.47 -25.59 -7.08
N SER A 492 10.77 -25.80 -7.33
CA SER A 492 11.73 -24.74 -7.64
C SER A 492 11.59 -24.27 -9.10
N LEU A 493 12.09 -23.07 -9.41
CA LEU A 493 12.09 -22.55 -10.78
C LEU A 493 12.87 -23.43 -11.77
N LYS A 494 13.84 -24.22 -11.30
CA LYS A 494 14.58 -25.19 -12.14
C LYS A 494 13.71 -26.39 -12.52
N GLN A 495 13.00 -26.99 -11.54
CA GLN A 495 12.06 -28.08 -11.78
C GLN A 495 10.91 -27.63 -12.71
N LEU A 496 10.36 -26.43 -12.51
CA LEU A 496 9.35 -25.86 -13.41
C LEU A 496 9.88 -25.62 -14.84
N ALA A 497 11.16 -25.24 -14.99
CA ALA A 497 11.79 -25.12 -16.31
C ALA A 497 12.02 -26.49 -16.98
N GLN A 498 12.36 -27.52 -16.22
CA GLN A 498 12.48 -28.89 -16.71
C GLN A 498 11.11 -29.45 -17.17
N ARG A 499 10.04 -29.28 -16.37
CA ARG A 499 8.67 -29.64 -16.77
C ARG A 499 8.24 -28.93 -18.05
N ARG A 500 8.58 -27.64 -18.21
CA ARG A 500 8.36 -26.90 -19.48
C ARG A 500 9.14 -27.45 -20.66
N ARG A 501 10.40 -27.88 -20.46
CA ARG A 501 11.19 -28.52 -21.52
C ARG A 501 10.57 -29.85 -21.94
N GLN A 502 10.06 -30.64 -21.00
CA GLN A 502 9.34 -31.89 -21.28
C GLN A 502 8.05 -31.64 -22.06
N LEU A 503 7.30 -30.58 -21.77
CA LEU A 503 6.10 -30.21 -22.54
C LEU A 503 6.39 -29.84 -24.00
N LEU A 504 7.60 -29.36 -24.32
CA LEU A 504 8.01 -29.10 -25.71
C LEU A 504 8.29 -30.37 -26.53
N LEU A 505 8.43 -31.53 -25.87
CA LEU A 505 8.59 -32.84 -26.53
C LEU A 505 7.24 -33.49 -26.87
N LYS A 506 6.11 -32.89 -26.46
CA LYS A 506 4.77 -33.37 -26.79
C LYS A 506 4.34 -32.94 -28.19
N LYS A 507 3.36 -33.64 -28.76
CA LYS A 507 2.85 -33.40 -30.12
C LYS A 507 2.42 -31.92 -30.33
N PRO A 508 2.70 -31.31 -31.50
CA PRO A 508 2.22 -29.97 -31.82
C PRO A 508 0.69 -29.88 -31.68
N GLY A 509 0.20 -28.98 -30.83
CA GLY A 509 -1.21 -28.88 -30.45
C GLY A 509 -1.49 -29.15 -28.97
N GLU A 510 -0.71 -30.03 -28.33
CA GLU A 510 -0.80 -30.25 -26.87
C GLU A 510 -0.05 -29.20 -26.04
N THR A 511 0.74 -28.34 -26.68
CA THR A 511 1.65 -27.36 -26.08
C THR A 511 0.93 -26.16 -25.47
N LYS A 512 0.23 -26.38 -24.36
CA LYS A 512 -0.48 -25.35 -23.59
C LYS A 512 0.48 -24.35 -22.93
N ASN A 513 0.01 -23.11 -22.73
CA ASN A 513 0.70 -22.03 -21.98
C ASN A 513 0.93 -22.36 -20.48
N GLN A 514 0.43 -23.50 -20.01
CA GLN A 514 0.35 -23.92 -18.61
C GLN A 514 0.94 -25.32 -18.47
N ILE A 515 1.67 -25.55 -17.36
CA ILE A 515 2.12 -26.89 -16.97
C ILE A 515 0.92 -27.69 -16.45
N SER A 516 0.76 -28.95 -16.88
CA SER A 516 -0.29 -29.84 -16.36
C SER A 516 -0.14 -30.04 -14.85
N PHE A 517 -1.25 -29.98 -14.12
CA PHE A 517 -1.28 -30.23 -12.68
C PHE A 517 -1.31 -31.73 -12.40
N ASN A 518 -0.53 -32.18 -11.42
CA ASN A 518 -0.43 -33.58 -11.02
C ASN A 518 -0.78 -33.72 -9.54
N GLU A 519 -1.94 -34.32 -9.22
CA GLU A 519 -2.55 -34.28 -7.89
C GLU A 519 -1.67 -34.82 -6.75
N GLY A 520 -0.96 -35.94 -6.96
CA GLY A 520 -0.06 -36.51 -5.94
C GLY A 520 1.31 -35.82 -5.79
N LYS A 521 1.68 -34.88 -6.66
CA LYS A 521 3.02 -34.24 -6.67
C LYS A 521 2.99 -32.72 -6.52
N ASP A 522 1.90 -32.06 -6.92
CA ASP A 522 1.83 -30.59 -6.98
C ASP A 522 0.99 -30.01 -5.83
N PRO A 523 1.43 -28.93 -5.18
CA PRO A 523 0.69 -28.33 -4.07
C PRO A 523 -0.62 -27.68 -4.54
N LYS A 524 -1.68 -27.89 -3.75
CA LYS A 524 -2.94 -27.14 -3.80
C LYS A 524 -2.81 -25.92 -2.87
N ILE A 525 -3.12 -24.72 -3.36
CA ILE A 525 -2.97 -23.47 -2.60
C ILE A 525 -4.37 -22.97 -2.23
N PRO A 526 -4.78 -22.98 -0.94
CA PRO A 526 -6.04 -22.38 -0.55
C PRO A 526 -5.97 -20.86 -0.73
N LEU A 527 -7.04 -20.27 -1.24
CA LEU A 527 -7.09 -18.86 -1.65
C LEU A 527 -8.51 -18.32 -1.40
N LEU A 528 -8.58 -17.16 -0.77
CA LEU A 528 -9.81 -16.39 -0.53
C LEU A 528 -9.74 -15.07 -1.29
N LEU A 529 -10.76 -14.78 -2.10
CA LEU A 529 -10.97 -13.52 -2.80
C LEU A 529 -12.30 -12.91 -2.34
N VAL A 530 -12.27 -11.70 -1.80
CA VAL A 530 -13.46 -11.03 -1.27
C VAL A 530 -13.52 -9.57 -1.71
N LYS A 531 -14.71 -9.07 -2.06
CA LYS A 531 -14.99 -7.65 -2.26
C LYS A 531 -15.26 -7.00 -0.90
N ARG A 532 -14.57 -5.90 -0.59
CA ARG A 532 -14.85 -5.11 0.62
C ARG A 532 -15.92 -4.03 0.32
N PRO A 533 -17.08 -4.05 0.98
CA PRO A 533 -18.24 -3.22 0.59
C PRO A 533 -18.12 -1.72 0.86
N LYS A 534 -17.38 -1.27 1.88
CA LYS A 534 -17.10 0.16 2.14
C LYS A 534 -15.96 0.63 1.24
N SER A 535 -14.77 0.03 1.37
CA SER A 535 -13.57 0.47 0.62
C SER A 535 -13.63 0.24 -0.90
N ASN A 536 -14.57 -0.58 -1.39
CA ASN A 536 -14.80 -0.87 -2.81
C ASN A 536 -13.56 -1.40 -3.54
N ASP A 537 -12.80 -2.25 -2.87
CA ASP A 537 -11.67 -2.98 -3.43
C ASP A 537 -11.80 -4.50 -3.25
N TRP A 538 -10.88 -5.23 -3.89
CA TRP A 538 -10.78 -6.67 -3.81
C TRP A 538 -9.59 -7.05 -2.93
N LEU A 539 -9.88 -7.78 -1.87
CA LEU A 539 -8.89 -8.33 -0.97
C LEU A 539 -8.66 -9.80 -1.32
N LEU A 540 -7.41 -10.13 -1.64
CA LEU A 540 -6.94 -11.48 -1.90
C LEU A 540 -6.12 -11.96 -0.69
N ILE A 541 -6.57 -13.01 -0.01
CA ILE A 541 -5.93 -13.62 1.17
C ILE A 541 -5.40 -15.01 0.79
N LEU A 542 -4.15 -15.29 1.19
CA LEU A 542 -3.44 -16.54 0.88
C LEU A 542 -2.23 -16.73 1.83
N PRO A 543 -1.64 -17.94 1.92
CA PRO A 543 -0.50 -18.19 2.82
C PRO A 543 0.78 -17.42 2.44
N TRP A 544 1.53 -16.95 3.45
CA TRP A 544 2.61 -15.95 3.34
C TRP A 544 3.64 -16.21 2.24
N HIS A 545 4.12 -17.46 2.12
CA HIS A 545 5.14 -17.82 1.13
C HIS A 545 4.59 -17.93 -0.29
N TRP A 546 3.27 -18.02 -0.47
CA TRP A 546 2.60 -18.03 -1.78
C TRP A 546 2.36 -16.62 -2.36
N LEU A 547 2.38 -15.56 -1.54
CA LEU A 547 2.18 -14.18 -2.01
C LEU A 547 3.16 -13.78 -3.12
N LEU A 548 4.44 -14.12 -2.95
CA LEU A 548 5.48 -13.70 -3.87
C LEU A 548 5.29 -14.27 -5.30
N PRO A 549 5.02 -15.57 -5.50
CA PRO A 549 4.49 -16.13 -6.76
C PRO A 549 3.34 -15.35 -7.40
N PHE A 550 2.26 -15.05 -6.66
CA PHE A 550 1.10 -14.31 -7.18
C PHE A 550 1.47 -12.88 -7.53
N TRP A 551 2.15 -12.16 -6.63
CA TRP A 551 2.59 -10.77 -6.80
C TRP A 551 3.46 -10.57 -8.05
N TYR A 552 4.33 -11.54 -8.38
CA TYR A 552 5.16 -11.49 -9.59
C TYR A 552 4.35 -11.60 -10.89
N GLN A 553 3.34 -12.48 -10.96
CA GLN A 553 2.50 -12.64 -12.15
C GLN A 553 1.48 -11.49 -12.27
N LEU A 554 0.95 -11.01 -11.13
CA LEU A 554 0.06 -9.84 -11.08
C LEU A 554 0.75 -8.59 -11.64
N ASN A 555 1.97 -8.29 -11.18
CA ASN A 555 2.77 -7.17 -11.69
C ASN A 555 3.40 -7.42 -13.08
N ARG A 556 3.14 -8.56 -13.72
CA ARG A 556 3.54 -8.85 -15.10
C ARG A 556 2.47 -8.43 -16.12
N ILE A 557 1.23 -8.24 -15.67
CA ILE A 557 0.13 -7.72 -16.49
C ILE A 557 0.41 -6.25 -16.79
N SER A 558 0.34 -5.86 -18.06
CA SER A 558 0.78 -4.53 -18.54
C SER A 558 -0.01 -3.34 -17.98
N ARG A 559 -1.24 -3.60 -17.54
CA ARG A 559 -2.22 -2.62 -17.02
C ARG A 559 -2.45 -2.75 -15.51
N VAL A 560 -1.59 -3.48 -14.80
CA VAL A 560 -1.57 -3.53 -13.33
C VAL A 560 -0.39 -2.72 -12.81
N TYR A 561 -0.63 -1.85 -11.82
CA TYR A 561 0.42 -1.03 -11.21
C TYR A 561 0.43 -1.13 -9.69
N HIS A 562 1.62 -1.30 -9.12
CA HIS A 562 1.81 -1.24 -7.68
C HIS A 562 1.60 0.19 -7.13
N ILE A 563 0.97 0.28 -5.97
CA ILE A 563 0.78 1.51 -5.19
C ILE A 563 1.41 1.36 -3.78
N GLY A 564 1.49 2.45 -3.03
CA GLY A 564 1.90 2.45 -1.61
C GLY A 564 0.91 3.23 -0.74
N LEU A 565 1.22 3.33 0.55
CA LEU A 565 0.36 3.96 1.57
C LEU A 565 -0.20 5.34 1.15
N ARG A 566 0.65 6.21 0.58
CA ARG A 566 0.22 7.56 0.13
C ARG A 566 -0.86 7.53 -0.96
N GLN A 567 -0.87 6.49 -1.80
CA GLN A 567 -1.87 6.33 -2.85
C GLN A 567 -3.14 5.67 -2.33
N LEU A 568 -3.03 4.82 -1.31
CA LEU A 568 -4.19 4.29 -0.59
C LEU A 568 -4.92 5.43 0.13
N GLN A 569 -4.18 6.27 0.88
CA GLN A 569 -4.70 7.50 1.49
C GLN A 569 -5.39 8.42 0.47
N GLN A 570 -4.76 8.67 -0.69
CA GLN A 570 -5.40 9.44 -1.78
C GLN A 570 -6.73 8.82 -2.23
N LEU A 571 -6.79 7.49 -2.42
CA LEU A 571 -7.96 6.79 -2.93
C LEU A 571 -9.09 6.63 -1.88
N ASN A 572 -8.76 6.68 -0.59
CA ASN A 572 -9.74 6.78 0.48
C ASN A 572 -10.30 8.21 0.54
N TYR A 573 -9.43 9.22 0.53
CA TYR A 573 -9.81 10.63 0.50
C TYR A 573 -10.71 10.97 -0.72
N GLU A 574 -10.37 10.49 -1.92
CA GLU A 574 -11.18 10.64 -3.15
C GLU A 574 -12.53 9.90 -3.10
N ASN A 575 -12.74 9.02 -2.12
CA ASN A 575 -14.00 8.33 -1.82
C ASN A 575 -14.75 8.96 -0.63
N GLN A 576 -14.30 10.10 -0.10
CA GLN A 576 -14.78 10.69 1.17
C GLN A 576 -14.62 9.75 2.38
N GLN A 577 -13.63 8.85 2.34
CA GLN A 577 -13.28 7.92 3.42
C GLN A 577 -12.06 8.43 4.18
N LEU A 578 -12.09 8.25 5.50
CA LEU A 578 -10.97 8.56 6.39
C LEU A 578 -9.87 7.50 6.27
N TYR A 579 -8.61 7.91 6.47
CA TYR A 579 -7.46 7.02 6.45
C TYR A 579 -6.81 6.91 7.84
N PHE A 580 -6.86 5.72 8.42
CA PHE A 580 -6.18 5.41 9.69
C PHE A 580 -4.67 5.26 9.49
N PRO A 581 -3.80 5.79 10.38
CA PRO A 581 -4.13 6.58 11.58
C PRO A 581 -4.24 8.10 11.34
N ASP A 582 -3.88 8.60 10.15
CA ASP A 582 -3.71 10.03 9.88
C ASP A 582 -4.95 10.91 10.14
N ASP A 583 -6.13 10.37 9.88
CA ASP A 583 -7.44 11.04 10.01
C ASP A 583 -8.23 10.58 11.25
N PHE A 584 -7.61 9.92 12.23
CA PHE A 584 -8.31 9.33 13.38
C PHE A 584 -7.89 9.97 14.72
N PRO A 585 -8.19 11.28 14.94
CA PRO A 585 -7.70 12.04 16.09
C PRO A 585 -8.25 11.56 17.44
N PHE A 586 -9.39 10.87 17.42
CA PHE A 586 -10.05 10.26 18.57
C PHE A 586 -9.46 8.89 18.99
N THR A 587 -8.40 8.42 18.33
CA THR A 587 -7.70 7.17 18.68
C THR A 587 -6.33 7.49 19.26
N LYS A 588 -5.84 6.72 20.24
CA LYS A 588 -4.48 6.90 20.81
C LYS A 588 -3.41 6.88 19.71
N ALA A 589 -3.53 5.97 18.74
CA ALA A 589 -2.60 5.87 17.62
C ALA A 589 -2.62 7.08 16.67
N GLY A 590 -3.80 7.62 16.34
CA GLY A 590 -3.93 8.81 15.48
C GLY A 590 -3.56 10.11 16.19
N HIS A 591 -3.86 10.22 17.49
CA HIS A 591 -3.41 11.34 18.32
C HIS A 591 -1.88 11.41 18.36
N LEU A 592 -1.19 10.30 18.66
CA LEU A 592 0.28 10.23 18.67
C LEU A 592 0.89 10.52 17.28
N GLU A 593 0.26 10.05 16.19
CA GLU A 593 0.71 10.35 14.83
C GLU A 593 0.63 11.85 14.50
N ASN A 594 -0.44 12.53 14.95
CA ASN A 594 -0.65 13.96 14.75
C ASN A 594 0.24 14.83 15.68
N SER A 595 0.10 14.65 16.99
CA SER A 595 0.72 15.49 18.03
C SER A 595 2.24 15.32 18.12
N ILE A 596 2.74 14.10 17.90
CA ILE A 596 4.18 13.81 17.95
C ILE A 596 4.75 13.80 16.52
N PHE A 597 4.41 12.81 15.70
CA PHE A 597 5.16 12.58 14.47
C PHE A 597 5.00 13.68 13.42
N LYS A 598 3.76 14.05 13.07
CA LYS A 598 3.47 15.10 12.08
C LYS A 598 3.99 16.44 12.57
N ARG A 599 3.72 16.80 13.83
CA ARG A 599 4.19 18.03 14.46
C ARG A 599 5.71 18.17 14.41
N ASP A 600 6.45 17.18 14.89
CA ASP A 600 7.92 17.15 14.86
C ASP A 600 8.49 17.20 13.44
N SER A 601 7.86 16.49 12.50
CA SER A 601 8.32 16.49 11.10
C SER A 601 8.15 17.87 10.46
N ASN A 602 7.05 18.55 10.78
CA ASN A 602 6.74 19.89 10.29
C ASN A 602 7.57 20.98 10.98
N SER A 603 7.77 20.92 12.30
CA SER A 603 8.61 21.85 13.05
C SER A 603 10.07 21.77 12.58
N LYS A 604 10.68 20.57 12.55
CA LYS A 604 12.06 20.35 12.06
C LYS A 604 12.23 20.80 10.59
N LYS A 605 11.18 20.71 9.78
CA LYS A 605 11.17 21.22 8.39
C LYS A 605 11.07 22.75 8.32
N TRP A 606 10.45 23.40 9.30
CA TRP A 606 10.35 24.86 9.42
C TRP A 606 11.60 25.47 10.07
N GLU A 607 12.15 24.84 11.09
CA GLU A 607 13.41 25.19 11.77
C GLU A 607 14.60 25.13 10.80
N ARG A 608 14.65 24.10 9.93
CA ARG A 608 15.68 23.95 8.89
C ARG A 608 15.64 25.05 7.81
N LYS A 609 14.63 25.92 7.80
CA LYS A 609 14.61 27.12 6.97
C LYS A 609 15.10 28.32 7.79
N PRO A 610 15.96 29.19 7.22
CA PRO A 610 16.34 30.43 7.89
C PRO A 610 15.15 31.38 8.03
N ILE A 611 15.25 32.32 8.96
CA ILE A 611 14.16 33.22 9.42
C ILE A 611 13.45 33.90 8.23
N GLY A 612 14.20 34.51 7.30
CA GLY A 612 13.65 35.19 6.12
C GLY A 612 13.13 34.28 4.99
N LYS A 613 13.14 32.95 5.14
CA LYS A 613 12.64 31.97 4.15
C LYS A 613 11.54 31.04 4.69
N ARG A 614 11.06 31.30 5.91
CA ARG A 614 9.94 30.58 6.54
C ARG A 614 8.80 31.56 6.85
N LEU A 615 7.57 31.06 6.82
CA LEU A 615 6.41 31.84 7.20
C LEU A 615 6.45 32.11 8.71
N ASN A 616 6.23 33.36 9.11
CA ASN A 616 6.26 33.75 10.52
C ASN A 616 4.86 33.75 11.13
N TYR A 617 4.41 32.57 11.57
CA TYR A 617 3.06 32.36 12.11
C TYR A 617 2.69 33.28 13.29
N THR A 618 3.66 33.72 14.09
CA THR A 618 3.44 34.58 15.26
C THR A 618 3.17 36.05 14.94
N LYS A 619 3.29 36.47 13.67
CA LYS A 619 3.10 37.86 13.22
C LYS A 619 2.10 37.98 12.04
N VAL A 620 1.24 36.99 11.85
CA VAL A 620 0.19 37.03 10.81
C VAL A 620 -0.96 37.91 11.31
N LYS A 621 -1.09 39.12 10.78
CA LYS A 621 -2.10 40.12 11.19
C LYS A 621 -3.49 39.85 10.60
N ASN A 622 -4.51 40.43 11.23
CA ASN A 622 -5.89 40.51 10.76
C ASN A 622 -6.49 39.13 10.44
N ILE A 623 -6.30 38.15 11.34
CA ILE A 623 -6.89 36.81 11.21
C ILE A 623 -8.35 36.81 11.69
N HIS A 624 -8.62 37.45 12.82
CA HIS A 624 -9.94 37.57 13.43
C HIS A 624 -10.48 39.00 13.30
N ALA A 625 -11.73 39.25 13.71
CA ALA A 625 -12.26 40.61 13.76
C ALA A 625 -11.72 41.35 15.00
N MET A 626 -11.76 40.70 16.16
CA MET A 626 -11.08 41.15 17.38
C MET A 626 -9.75 40.40 17.59
N ASP A 627 -8.64 41.11 17.62
CA ASP A 627 -7.33 40.56 17.99
C ASP A 627 -7.21 40.49 19.54
N LEU A 628 -6.89 39.32 20.09
CA LEU A 628 -6.72 39.12 21.53
C LEU A 628 -5.26 39.33 21.96
N PRO A 629 -4.97 40.03 23.08
CA PRO A 629 -3.59 40.23 23.56
C PRO A 629 -2.77 38.95 23.71
N SER A 630 -3.44 37.86 24.09
CA SER A 630 -2.85 36.53 24.25
C SER A 630 -2.45 35.86 22.94
N VAL A 631 -2.95 36.29 21.79
CA VAL A 631 -2.70 35.69 20.46
C VAL A 631 -2.25 36.77 19.46
N LYS A 632 -0.94 36.84 19.19
CA LYS A 632 -0.35 37.83 18.27
C LYS A 632 -0.36 37.45 16.78
N GLY A 633 -0.93 36.29 16.44
CA GLY A 633 -0.91 35.73 15.10
C GLY A 633 -1.78 34.48 14.98
N GLU A 634 -1.25 33.42 14.38
CA GLU A 634 -1.97 32.15 14.20
C GLU A 634 -2.40 31.53 15.55
N ILE A 635 -3.62 30.97 15.61
CA ILE A 635 -4.21 30.33 16.81
C ILE A 635 -3.81 28.85 16.92
N GLY A 636 -3.59 28.36 18.15
CA GLY A 636 -3.17 26.97 18.45
C GLY A 636 -1.81 26.59 17.82
N ASP A 637 -1.48 25.30 17.81
CA ASP A 637 -0.27 24.83 17.11
C ASP A 637 -0.33 25.02 15.57
N TYR A 638 0.82 25.35 14.98
CA TYR A 638 0.99 25.65 13.56
C TYR A 638 1.35 24.41 12.72
N PHE A 639 1.76 23.32 13.38
CA PHE A 639 2.39 22.18 12.74
C PHE A 639 1.52 20.91 12.73
N SER A 640 0.46 20.87 13.53
CA SER A 640 -0.50 19.77 13.69
C SER A 640 -1.92 20.30 13.93
N CYS A 641 -2.92 19.41 13.98
CA CYS A 641 -4.27 19.78 14.44
C CYS A 641 -4.29 19.80 15.97
N ASP A 642 -4.47 20.97 16.59
CA ASP A 642 -4.41 21.13 18.04
C ASP A 642 -5.77 20.88 18.71
N TRP A 643 -6.08 19.59 18.86
CA TRP A 643 -7.33 19.15 19.49
C TRP A 643 -7.41 19.46 21.00
N GLU A 644 -6.26 19.67 21.67
CA GLU A 644 -6.23 20.08 23.08
C GLU A 644 -6.66 21.55 23.22
N PHE A 645 -6.12 22.44 22.37
CA PHE A 645 -6.58 23.83 22.27
C PHE A 645 -8.08 23.91 22.00
N LEU A 646 -8.59 23.13 21.04
CA LEU A 646 -10.02 23.13 20.72
C LEU A 646 -10.88 22.61 21.88
N ARG A 647 -10.47 21.54 22.57
CA ARG A 647 -11.16 21.02 23.77
C ARG A 647 -11.29 22.11 24.83
N ILE A 648 -10.17 22.71 25.26
CA ILE A 648 -10.14 23.72 26.32
C ILE A 648 -10.95 24.97 25.91
N LEU A 649 -10.78 25.43 24.66
CA LEU A 649 -11.53 26.57 24.12
C LEU A 649 -13.04 26.33 24.15
N ARG A 650 -13.51 25.18 23.68
CA ARG A 650 -14.95 24.86 23.60
C ARG A 650 -15.57 24.62 24.97
N ASN A 651 -14.90 23.87 25.83
CA ASN A 651 -15.35 23.63 27.22
C ASN A 651 -15.41 24.95 28.00
N GLY A 652 -14.39 25.81 27.87
CA GLY A 652 -14.36 27.13 28.50
C GLY A 652 -15.44 28.09 27.98
N ILE A 653 -15.69 28.14 26.66
CA ILE A 653 -16.79 28.94 26.08
C ILE A 653 -18.14 28.49 26.65
N ASN A 654 -18.37 27.18 26.76
CA ASN A 654 -19.60 26.64 27.34
C ASN A 654 -19.75 27.06 28.82
N TYR A 655 -18.69 26.94 29.61
CA TYR A 655 -18.66 27.40 31.00
C TYR A 655 -19.01 28.90 31.14
N LEU A 656 -18.38 29.78 30.34
CA LEU A 656 -18.69 31.22 30.40
C LEU A 656 -20.13 31.54 29.99
N LEU A 657 -20.65 30.87 28.96
CA LEU A 657 -22.05 31.02 28.55
C LEU A 657 -23.03 30.53 29.62
N GLN A 658 -22.71 29.47 30.36
CA GLN A 658 -23.52 28.97 31.47
C GLN A 658 -23.45 29.87 32.71
N LYS A 659 -22.31 30.55 32.94
CA LYS A 659 -22.07 31.42 34.09
C LYS A 659 -22.70 32.81 33.96
N GLU A 660 -22.48 33.48 32.83
CA GLU A 660 -22.82 34.91 32.65
C GLU A 660 -23.88 35.15 31.55
N GLY A 661 -24.29 34.12 30.80
CA GLY A 661 -25.28 34.22 29.71
C GLY A 661 -24.82 34.99 28.46
N LYS A 662 -23.71 35.73 28.56
CA LYS A 662 -23.06 36.49 27.48
C LYS A 662 -21.57 36.18 27.47
N LEU A 663 -20.96 36.10 26.28
CA LEU A 663 -19.53 35.85 26.14
C LEU A 663 -18.76 37.17 26.06
N THR A 664 -17.89 37.45 27.04
CA THR A 664 -16.96 38.58 27.01
C THR A 664 -15.61 38.16 26.42
N MET A 665 -15.08 38.96 25.48
CA MET A 665 -13.86 38.61 24.73
C MET A 665 -12.57 39.11 25.41
N VAL A 666 -12.58 40.36 25.89
CA VAL A 666 -11.52 41.04 26.64
C VAL A 666 -12.16 42.01 27.64
N SER A 667 -11.61 42.11 28.85
CA SER A 667 -11.90 43.20 29.79
C SER A 667 -10.73 44.19 29.80
N SER A 668 -10.93 45.44 29.36
CA SER A 668 -9.88 46.48 29.39
C SER A 668 -9.47 46.89 30.81
N SER A 669 -10.37 46.73 31.78
CA SER A 669 -10.20 47.11 33.18
C SER A 669 -9.53 46.05 34.06
N ARG A 670 -9.29 44.82 33.57
CA ARG A 670 -8.83 43.71 34.41
C ARG A 670 -7.81 42.81 33.70
N THR A 671 -6.71 42.53 34.39
CA THR A 671 -5.75 41.48 34.05
C THR A 671 -6.24 40.11 34.57
N SER A 672 -5.56 39.01 34.20
CA SER A 672 -5.94 37.67 34.64
C SER A 672 -5.67 37.50 36.15
N SER A 673 -6.72 37.49 36.96
CA SER A 673 -6.67 37.23 38.40
C SER A 673 -6.55 35.73 38.71
N PHE A 674 -5.85 35.39 39.79
CA PHE A 674 -5.76 34.04 40.34
C PHE A 674 -6.59 33.93 41.62
N ASP A 675 -7.07 32.74 41.94
CA ASP A 675 -7.65 32.41 43.23
C ASP A 675 -6.55 32.13 44.27
N GLU A 676 -6.62 32.82 45.40
CA GLU A 676 -5.62 32.76 46.47
C GLU A 676 -5.53 31.37 47.12
N LYS A 677 -6.63 30.61 47.14
CA LYS A 677 -6.67 29.29 47.79
C LYS A 677 -6.18 28.17 46.89
N THR A 678 -6.49 28.20 45.60
CA THR A 678 -6.10 27.14 44.66
C THR A 678 -4.90 27.47 43.77
N SER A 679 -4.44 28.73 43.74
CA SER A 679 -3.44 29.24 42.79
C SER A 679 -3.81 29.04 41.31
N LEU A 680 -5.09 28.83 41.00
CA LEU A 680 -5.60 28.66 39.64
C LEU A 680 -6.20 29.98 39.11
N ARG A 681 -6.24 30.15 37.78
CA ARG A 681 -6.80 31.36 37.16
C ARG A 681 -8.32 31.43 37.32
N ASN A 682 -8.83 32.61 37.66
CA ASN A 682 -10.26 32.89 37.68
C ASN A 682 -10.77 33.17 36.26
N LEU A 683 -11.52 32.23 35.70
CA LEU A 683 -12.05 32.30 34.33
C LEU A 683 -13.33 33.15 34.30
N ASN A 684 -13.24 34.37 33.74
CA ASN A 684 -14.41 35.20 33.41
C ASN A 684 -14.46 35.59 31.93
N VAL A 685 -13.31 35.69 31.26
CA VAL A 685 -13.19 36.25 29.92
C VAL A 685 -12.56 35.22 28.97
N LEU A 686 -12.88 35.26 27.66
CA LEU A 686 -12.31 34.32 26.69
C LEU A 686 -10.76 34.31 26.70
N ASN A 687 -10.15 35.46 26.93
CA ASN A 687 -8.70 35.60 27.05
C ASN A 687 -8.11 34.75 28.21
N ASP A 688 -8.82 34.60 29.33
CA ASP A 688 -8.38 33.78 30.48
C ASP A 688 -8.30 32.28 30.10
N ILE A 689 -9.21 31.79 29.24
CA ILE A 689 -9.22 30.40 28.74
C ILE A 689 -8.01 30.14 27.83
N ILE A 690 -7.57 31.13 27.06
CA ILE A 690 -6.39 31.02 26.20
C ILE A 690 -5.10 31.00 27.04
N GLU A 691 -5.04 31.79 28.12
CA GLU A 691 -3.95 31.68 29.09
C GLU A 691 -3.97 30.35 29.85
N LEU A 692 -5.14 29.81 30.20
CA LEU A 692 -5.25 28.46 30.78
C LEU A 692 -4.70 27.36 29.85
N TYR A 693 -4.96 27.45 28.54
CA TYR A 693 -4.34 26.55 27.57
C TYR A 693 -2.80 26.71 27.54
N LYS A 694 -2.27 27.94 27.63
CA LYS A 694 -0.82 28.17 27.71
C LYS A 694 -0.22 27.57 28.98
N ASP A 695 -0.91 27.64 30.11
CA ASP A 695 -0.49 27.00 31.35
C ASP A 695 -0.45 25.47 31.20
N SER A 696 -1.47 24.86 30.57
CA SER A 696 -1.47 23.42 30.24
C SER A 696 -0.23 23.05 29.39
N GLN A 697 0.01 23.84 28.32
CA GLN A 697 1.17 23.68 27.44
C GLN A 697 2.51 24.01 28.09
N ALA A 698 2.55 24.72 29.21
CA ALA A 698 3.76 24.98 29.99
C ALA A 698 4.04 23.85 30.98
N LYS A 699 3.00 23.29 31.62
CA LYS A 699 3.11 22.22 32.62
C LYS A 699 3.57 20.87 32.04
N LYS A 700 3.22 20.56 30.79
CA LYS A 700 3.69 19.38 30.00
C LYS A 700 3.89 18.09 30.79
N GLU A 701 2.90 17.72 31.59
CA GLU A 701 2.78 16.34 32.02
C GLU A 701 2.43 15.46 30.80
N ASN A 702 2.89 14.21 30.79
CA ASN A 702 2.66 13.26 29.70
C ASN A 702 1.20 12.76 29.74
N ASN A 703 0.25 13.64 29.45
CA ASN A 703 -1.17 13.31 29.42
C ASN A 703 -1.45 12.31 28.28
N GLU A 704 -1.57 11.02 28.64
CA GLU A 704 -1.97 9.96 27.70
C GLU A 704 -3.44 10.08 27.24
N LEU A 705 -4.20 10.98 27.85
CA LEU A 705 -5.60 11.24 27.58
C LEU A 705 -5.80 11.78 26.15
N VAL A 706 -6.56 11.03 25.35
CA VAL A 706 -7.00 11.50 24.03
C VAL A 706 -8.01 12.65 24.23
N PRO A 707 -7.78 13.86 23.68
CA PRO A 707 -8.60 15.04 23.97
C PRO A 707 -10.01 15.01 23.35
N VAL A 708 -10.31 13.99 22.53
CA VAL A 708 -11.44 13.97 21.62
C VAL A 708 -12.03 12.56 21.53
N ILE A 709 -13.36 12.46 21.59
CA ILE A 709 -14.12 11.22 21.41
C ILE A 709 -14.99 11.32 20.15
N LEU A 710 -15.11 10.22 19.41
CA LEU A 710 -16.00 10.12 18.25
C LEU A 710 -17.47 10.07 18.69
N SER A 711 -18.29 11.00 18.21
CA SER A 711 -19.75 10.86 18.23
C SER A 711 -20.30 10.53 16.85
N SER A 712 -21.35 9.71 16.81
CA SER A 712 -22.10 9.40 15.59
C SER A 712 -23.34 10.29 15.40
N LYS A 713 -23.78 10.98 16.46
CA LYS A 713 -24.91 11.90 16.47
C LYS A 713 -24.47 13.26 17.01
N PRO A 714 -25.16 14.35 16.65
CA PRO A 714 -25.10 15.56 17.46
C PRO A 714 -25.56 15.19 18.88
N GLU A 715 -24.75 15.52 19.86
CA GLU A 715 -25.00 15.29 21.28
C GLU A 715 -24.49 16.50 22.06
N LYS A 716 -25.21 16.86 23.12
CA LYS A 716 -24.82 17.96 24.01
C LYS A 716 -23.54 17.63 24.79
N TYR A 717 -22.87 18.70 25.24
CA TYR A 717 -21.64 18.64 26.02
C TYR A 717 -21.80 17.85 27.33
N PRO A 718 -20.83 16.99 27.69
CA PRO A 718 -20.82 16.25 28.95
C PRO A 718 -20.09 17.01 30.09
N LEU A 719 -19.96 18.34 30.01
CA LEU A 719 -19.23 19.13 31.02
C LEU A 719 -20.05 19.17 32.32
N ASP A 720 -19.59 18.44 33.33
CA ASP A 720 -20.15 18.45 34.68
C ASP A 720 -19.55 19.61 35.49
N LEU A 721 -20.34 20.67 35.68
CA LEU A 721 -19.95 21.88 36.39
C LEU A 721 -19.70 21.65 37.89
N ASN A 722 -20.17 20.54 38.46
CA ASN A 722 -20.09 20.28 39.90
C ASN A 722 -18.70 19.78 40.34
N LYS A 723 -17.80 19.47 39.39
CA LYS A 723 -16.44 19.02 39.68
C LYS A 723 -15.50 20.21 39.89
N ALA A 724 -15.15 20.45 41.15
CA ALA A 724 -14.08 21.35 41.54
C ALA A 724 -12.71 20.64 41.48
N PRO A 725 -11.63 21.30 41.04
CA PRO A 725 -11.58 22.66 40.47
C PRO A 725 -12.00 22.68 38.98
N ILE A 726 -12.77 23.70 38.60
CA ILE A 726 -13.37 23.83 37.24
C ILE A 726 -12.31 23.90 36.12
N GLN A 727 -11.12 24.40 36.42
CA GLN A 727 -10.02 24.49 35.47
C GLN A 727 -9.53 23.10 35.05
N LEU A 728 -9.49 22.13 35.98
CA LEU A 728 -9.16 20.75 35.65
C LEU A 728 -10.31 20.08 34.89
N SER A 729 -11.58 20.30 35.26
CA SER A 729 -12.69 19.69 34.52
C SER A 729 -12.78 20.20 33.07
N ILE A 730 -12.47 21.48 32.81
CA ILE A 730 -12.33 22.05 31.45
C ILE A 730 -11.19 21.38 30.65
N ILE A 731 -10.06 21.06 31.30
CA ILE A 731 -8.91 20.40 30.67
C ILE A 731 -9.17 18.91 30.45
N GLU A 732 -9.76 18.20 31.40
CA GLU A 732 -9.90 16.75 31.35
C GLU A 732 -11.06 16.30 30.46
N THR A 733 -12.21 16.98 30.49
CA THR A 733 -13.42 16.53 29.80
C THR A 733 -13.23 16.49 28.26
N PRO A 734 -13.32 15.32 27.62
CA PRO A 734 -13.01 15.16 26.21
C PRO A 734 -14.10 15.75 25.31
N LEU A 735 -13.68 16.38 24.20
CA LEU A 735 -14.61 16.97 23.24
C LEU A 735 -15.22 15.89 22.33
N LYS A 736 -16.56 15.82 22.27
CA LYS A 736 -17.26 14.97 21.30
C LYS A 736 -17.18 15.60 19.91
N VAL A 737 -16.61 14.88 18.94
CA VAL A 737 -16.53 15.35 17.54
C VAL A 737 -17.25 14.44 16.56
N THR A 738 -17.72 15.04 15.48
CA THR A 738 -18.34 14.38 14.32
C THR A 738 -17.45 14.54 13.08
N PRO A 739 -17.33 13.50 12.24
CA PRO A 739 -16.56 13.53 11.00
C PRO A 739 -17.34 14.22 9.87
N ILE A 740 -16.69 15.17 9.18
CA ILE A 740 -17.30 15.89 8.06
C ILE A 740 -16.39 15.97 6.83
N SER A 741 -17.01 15.94 5.66
CA SER A 741 -16.40 16.28 4.36
C SER A 741 -16.95 17.63 3.91
N CYS A 742 -16.06 18.61 3.78
CA CYS A 742 -16.37 19.98 3.39
C CYS A 742 -15.97 20.22 1.93
N THR A 743 -16.93 20.57 1.09
CA THR A 743 -16.71 20.85 -0.33
C THR A 743 -16.73 22.36 -0.58
N PHE A 744 -15.65 22.89 -1.18
CA PHE A 744 -15.55 24.33 -1.45
C PHE A 744 -16.54 24.74 -2.55
N LEU A 745 -17.29 25.81 -2.30
CA LEU A 745 -18.30 26.33 -3.25
C LEU A 745 -17.71 27.35 -4.23
N GLU A 746 -16.60 27.97 -3.82
CA GLU A 746 -15.86 29.01 -4.52
C GLU A 746 -14.42 28.57 -4.83
N LYS A 747 -13.62 29.49 -5.40
CA LYS A 747 -12.22 29.24 -5.74
C LYS A 747 -11.35 29.21 -4.48
N GLY A 748 -11.00 28.00 -4.03
CA GLY A 748 -10.04 27.81 -2.95
C GLY A 748 -9.32 26.46 -3.00
N HIS A 749 -8.20 26.37 -2.29
CA HIS A 749 -7.44 25.14 -2.10
C HIS A 749 -7.27 24.90 -0.60
N PRO A 750 -8.01 23.95 0.01
CA PRO A 750 -7.74 23.55 1.38
C PRO A 750 -6.37 22.89 1.48
N ALA A 751 -5.75 23.04 2.65
CA ALA A 751 -4.56 22.32 3.07
C ALA A 751 -4.87 21.49 4.32
N ASP A 752 -4.02 20.51 4.60
CA ASP A 752 -4.00 19.80 5.89
C ASP A 752 -3.81 20.80 7.05
N TYR A 753 -4.36 20.48 8.24
CA TYR A 753 -4.34 21.31 9.46
C TYR A 753 -5.09 22.66 9.36
N ALA A 754 -5.86 22.89 8.30
CA ALA A 754 -6.74 24.06 8.17
C ALA A 754 -7.79 24.10 9.28
N ARG A 755 -8.20 25.32 9.66
CA ARG A 755 -9.15 25.59 10.75
C ARG A 755 -10.57 25.68 10.17
N ILE A 756 -11.55 25.11 10.87
CA ILE A 756 -12.97 25.12 10.50
C ILE A 756 -13.73 26.01 11.49
N TYR A 757 -14.48 26.98 10.95
CA TYR A 757 -15.25 27.95 11.73
C TYR A 757 -16.74 27.89 11.37
N HIS A 758 -17.57 28.14 12.39
CA HIS A 758 -18.99 28.41 12.22
C HIS A 758 -19.19 29.81 11.59
N ILE A 759 -20.29 30.02 10.85
CA ILE A 759 -20.62 31.33 10.28
C ILE A 759 -21.34 32.19 11.34
N PRO A 760 -20.85 33.39 11.70
CA PRO A 760 -21.54 34.29 12.63
C PRO A 760 -22.95 34.64 12.14
N LYS A 761 -23.93 34.72 13.05
CA LYS A 761 -25.34 35.00 12.71
C LYS A 761 -25.49 36.32 11.93
N GLU A 762 -24.76 37.35 12.33
CA GLU A 762 -24.75 38.68 11.73
C GLU A 762 -24.32 38.66 10.25
N HIS A 763 -23.31 37.86 9.92
CA HIS A 763 -22.74 37.78 8.57
C HIS A 763 -23.36 36.68 7.70
N TYR A 764 -24.35 35.95 8.22
CA TYR A 764 -24.94 34.79 7.54
C TYR A 764 -25.53 35.16 6.17
N LYS A 765 -26.24 36.30 6.07
CA LYS A 765 -26.82 36.80 4.81
C LYS A 765 -25.77 37.04 3.72
N HIS A 766 -24.62 37.63 4.07
CA HIS A 766 -23.49 37.85 3.15
C HIS A 766 -22.93 36.52 2.64
N TRP A 767 -22.68 35.58 3.55
CA TRP A 767 -22.12 34.27 3.18
C TRP A 767 -23.07 33.43 2.32
N LEU A 768 -24.40 33.58 2.48
CA LEU A 768 -25.38 33.00 1.56
C LEU A 768 -25.31 33.62 0.15
N GLN A 769 -25.12 34.94 0.03
CA GLN A 769 -24.90 35.60 -1.26
C GLN A 769 -23.61 35.10 -1.92
N VAL A 770 -22.51 34.94 -1.17
CA VAL A 770 -21.26 34.35 -1.65
C VAL A 770 -21.45 32.90 -2.12
N ALA A 771 -22.25 32.09 -1.41
CA ALA A 771 -22.55 30.70 -1.79
C ALA A 771 -23.31 30.60 -3.13
N ASN A 772 -24.33 31.45 -3.31
CA ASN A 772 -25.09 31.54 -4.57
C ASN A 772 -24.21 32.09 -5.72
N GLY A 773 -23.32 33.01 -5.38
CA GLY A 773 -22.34 33.62 -6.27
C GLY A 773 -22.63 35.10 -6.46
N ILE A 774 -21.62 35.93 -6.20
CA ILE A 774 -21.61 37.35 -6.54
C ILE A 774 -20.89 37.48 -7.88
N TYR A 775 -21.41 38.31 -8.79
CA TYR A 775 -20.93 38.45 -10.17
C TYR A 775 -20.65 39.91 -10.49
N ARG A 776 -19.61 40.16 -11.29
CA ARG A 776 -19.29 41.49 -11.85
C ARG A 776 -20.20 41.78 -13.06
N SER A 777 -20.19 43.03 -13.52
CA SER A 777 -20.74 43.47 -14.82
C SER A 777 -20.44 42.50 -15.97
N ASP A 778 -19.21 41.99 -16.02
CA ASP A 778 -18.70 41.09 -17.07
C ASP A 778 -19.26 39.65 -17.00
N GLY A 779 -20.23 39.38 -16.12
CA GLY A 779 -20.81 38.04 -15.89
C GLY A 779 -19.88 37.01 -15.22
N LYS A 780 -18.63 37.38 -14.90
CA LYS A 780 -17.70 36.55 -14.14
C LYS A 780 -17.99 36.65 -12.64
N ARG A 781 -17.80 35.55 -11.90
CA ARG A 781 -17.86 35.58 -10.43
C ARG A 781 -16.80 36.50 -9.86
N ASP A 782 -17.19 37.32 -8.89
CA ASP A 782 -16.26 38.14 -8.12
C ASP A 782 -15.59 37.32 -7.01
N HIS A 783 -14.29 37.53 -6.86
CA HIS A 783 -13.43 36.89 -5.87
C HIS A 783 -12.51 37.90 -5.14
N GLU A 784 -12.64 39.20 -5.41
CA GLU A 784 -11.85 40.29 -4.82
C GLU A 784 -12.60 41.03 -3.70
N ILE A 785 -13.85 40.64 -3.43
CA ILE A 785 -14.65 41.16 -2.33
C ILE A 785 -14.01 40.81 -0.98
N GLU A 786 -13.84 41.80 -0.10
CA GLU A 786 -13.42 41.55 1.28
C GLU A 786 -14.54 40.84 2.05
N HIS A 787 -14.22 39.69 2.64
CA HIS A 787 -15.18 38.92 3.42
C HIS A 787 -15.06 39.25 4.92
N PRO A 788 -16.20 39.33 5.65
CA PRO A 788 -16.19 39.55 7.09
C PRO A 788 -15.56 38.36 7.81
N LYS A 789 -14.70 38.66 8.80
CA LYS A 789 -13.87 37.66 9.49
C LYS A 789 -14.55 37.20 10.77
N PRO A 790 -14.68 35.89 11.02
CA PRO A 790 -15.20 35.39 12.29
C PRO A 790 -14.18 35.54 13.42
N ASP A 791 -14.69 35.72 14.64
CA ASP A 791 -13.89 35.68 15.86
C ASP A 791 -13.46 34.26 16.28
N ILE A 792 -12.55 34.19 17.26
CA ILE A 792 -11.92 32.96 17.74
C ILE A 792 -12.93 31.97 18.34
N ASN A 793 -13.98 32.47 18.98
CA ASN A 793 -15.08 31.69 19.57
C ASN A 793 -15.83 30.80 18.54
N HIS A 794 -15.79 31.16 17.25
CA HIS A 794 -16.41 30.42 16.17
C HIS A 794 -15.57 29.25 15.66
N LEU A 795 -14.34 29.03 16.17
CA LEU A 795 -13.58 27.82 15.85
C LEU A 795 -14.32 26.58 16.38
N ILE A 796 -14.64 25.65 15.48
CA ILE A 796 -15.40 24.43 15.79
C ILE A 796 -14.66 23.14 15.43
N GLY A 797 -13.56 23.20 14.68
CA GLY A 797 -12.89 22.00 14.21
C GLY A 797 -11.63 22.22 13.38
N PHE A 798 -11.04 21.12 12.91
CA PHE A 798 -9.88 21.11 12.03
C PHE A 798 -10.03 20.12 10.88
N VAL A 799 -9.39 20.47 9.75
CA VAL A 799 -9.19 19.63 8.57
C VAL A 799 -8.00 18.72 8.79
N THR A 800 -8.19 17.40 8.78
CA THR A 800 -7.09 16.42 8.89
C THR A 800 -6.44 16.15 7.53
N SER A 801 -7.25 16.09 6.46
CA SER A 801 -6.82 15.85 5.09
C SER A 801 -7.52 16.84 4.14
N GLY A 802 -6.77 17.81 3.60
CA GLY A 802 -7.29 18.88 2.76
C GLY A 802 -6.49 19.04 1.47
N THR A 803 -7.09 18.75 0.31
CA THR A 803 -6.44 18.92 -1.00
C THR A 803 -7.44 19.27 -2.12
N TYR A 804 -6.95 19.36 -3.36
CA TYR A 804 -7.80 19.50 -4.54
C TYR A 804 -8.30 18.13 -5.01
N HIS A 805 -9.62 17.93 -5.01
CA HIS A 805 -10.24 16.66 -5.38
C HIS A 805 -10.35 16.52 -6.90
N GLN A 806 -9.59 15.59 -7.49
CA GLN A 806 -9.58 15.37 -8.95
C GLN A 806 -10.96 15.02 -9.53
N GLY A 807 -11.76 14.21 -8.83
CA GLY A 807 -13.09 13.78 -9.31
C GLY A 807 -14.15 14.90 -9.36
N GLN A 808 -14.27 15.71 -8.31
CA GLN A 808 -15.22 16.83 -8.23
C GLN A 808 -14.71 18.13 -8.89
N GLY A 809 -13.41 18.25 -9.15
CA GLY A 809 -12.81 19.45 -9.74
C GLY A 809 -12.73 20.66 -8.80
N ARG A 810 -12.86 20.46 -7.48
CA ARG A 810 -12.89 21.51 -6.44
C ARG A 810 -12.01 21.17 -5.24
N GLY A 811 -11.80 22.13 -4.35
CA GLY A 811 -11.20 21.88 -3.05
C GLY A 811 -12.14 21.05 -2.16
N VAL A 812 -11.62 19.99 -1.54
CA VAL A 812 -12.36 19.18 -0.55
C VAL A 812 -11.50 19.01 0.69
N ALA A 813 -12.12 19.09 1.86
CA ALA A 813 -11.47 19.01 3.15
C ALA A 813 -12.21 18.02 4.04
N ASN A 814 -11.55 16.91 4.40
CA ASN A 814 -12.07 15.99 5.41
C ASN A 814 -11.49 16.39 6.77
N GLY A 815 -12.33 16.39 7.79
CA GLY A 815 -11.97 16.83 9.12
C GLY A 815 -13.04 16.48 10.14
N PHE A 816 -12.93 17.08 11.32
CA PHE A 816 -13.87 16.88 12.40
C PHE A 816 -14.28 18.22 13.02
N VAL A 817 -15.54 18.29 13.44
CA VAL A 817 -16.09 19.42 14.18
C VAL A 817 -16.73 18.95 15.47
N ASP A 818 -16.79 19.83 16.45
CA ASP A 818 -17.64 19.71 17.64
C ASP A 818 -19.07 19.29 17.27
N SER A 819 -19.54 18.17 17.81
CA SER A 819 -20.85 17.58 17.53
C SER A 819 -22.02 18.51 17.82
N SER A 820 -21.93 19.35 18.86
CA SER A 820 -22.99 20.29 19.24
C SER A 820 -23.13 21.45 18.25
N SER A 821 -22.04 21.80 17.55
CA SER A 821 -22.03 22.90 16.58
C SER A 821 -22.85 22.62 15.31
N LEU A 822 -23.21 21.35 15.08
CA LEU A 822 -24.06 20.94 13.96
C LEU A 822 -25.56 21.14 14.24
N GLU A 823 -26.02 21.04 15.49
CA GLU A 823 -27.45 21.25 15.85
C GLU A 823 -27.92 22.67 15.52
N THR A 824 -27.00 23.64 15.60
CA THR A 824 -27.29 25.07 15.44
C THR A 824 -27.28 25.55 13.99
N SER A 825 -26.75 24.77 13.04
CA SER A 825 -26.60 25.20 11.63
C SER A 825 -27.70 24.64 10.71
N LYS A 826 -28.72 25.45 10.38
CA LYS A 826 -29.85 25.03 9.53
C LYS A 826 -29.53 24.69 8.06
N GLN A 827 -28.35 25.03 7.53
CA GLN A 827 -28.00 24.83 6.10
C GLN A 827 -26.59 24.25 5.83
N ASN A 828 -25.90 23.71 6.84
CA ASN A 828 -24.61 23.00 6.70
C ASN A 828 -23.50 23.79 5.96
N TYR A 829 -23.42 25.11 6.13
CA TYR A 829 -22.31 25.92 5.62
C TYR A 829 -21.29 26.22 6.72
N VAL A 830 -20.00 26.12 6.38
CA VAL A 830 -18.86 26.39 7.28
C VAL A 830 -17.80 27.22 6.55
N LEU A 831 -16.97 27.92 7.32
CA LEU A 831 -15.81 28.65 6.79
C LEU A 831 -14.52 27.87 7.06
N ILE A 832 -13.63 27.81 6.08
CA ILE A 832 -12.34 27.14 6.18
C ILE A 832 -11.21 28.13 5.91
N ARG A 833 -10.19 28.12 6.76
CA ARG A 833 -8.99 28.95 6.64
C ARG A 833 -7.73 28.08 6.76
N ASN A 834 -6.80 28.21 5.83
CA ASN A 834 -5.52 27.51 5.90
C ASN A 834 -4.59 28.17 6.93
N VAL A 835 -3.75 27.37 7.59
CA VAL A 835 -2.70 27.84 8.50
C VAL A 835 -1.80 28.85 7.80
N GLY A 836 -1.54 30.00 8.43
CA GLY A 836 -0.71 31.06 7.87
C GLY A 836 -1.37 31.88 6.76
N THR A 837 -2.67 31.69 6.52
CA THR A 837 -3.49 32.56 5.66
C THR A 837 -4.57 33.25 6.50
N ASN A 838 -4.95 34.46 6.10
CA ASN A 838 -6.01 35.27 6.72
C ASN A 838 -7.30 35.32 5.86
N VAL A 839 -7.44 34.40 4.91
CA VAL A 839 -8.57 34.32 3.97
C VAL A 839 -9.47 33.15 4.34
N TYR A 840 -10.72 33.45 4.63
CA TYR A 840 -11.78 32.48 4.88
C TYR A 840 -12.45 32.11 3.56
N ARG A 841 -12.76 30.83 3.36
CA ARG A 841 -13.48 30.33 2.19
C ARG A 841 -14.70 29.51 2.60
N ILE A 842 -15.83 29.71 1.92
CA ILE A 842 -17.07 29.02 2.23
C ILE A 842 -17.10 27.60 1.63
N ALA A 843 -17.47 26.64 2.47
CA ALA A 843 -17.64 25.24 2.12
C ALA A 843 -18.99 24.72 2.61
N LYS A 844 -19.57 23.79 1.84
CA LYS A 844 -20.72 22.99 2.27
C LYS A 844 -20.22 21.74 2.98
N ALA A 845 -20.62 21.56 4.23
CA ALA A 845 -20.33 20.39 5.03
C ALA A 845 -21.31 19.25 4.73
N SER A 846 -20.82 18.02 4.84
CA SER A 846 -21.58 16.77 4.75
C SER A 846 -21.00 15.79 5.77
N LEU A 847 -21.87 15.02 6.44
CA LEU A 847 -21.43 13.99 7.40
C LEU A 847 -20.73 12.84 6.67
N ILE A 848 -19.72 12.24 7.31
CA ILE A 848 -19.06 11.02 6.83
C ILE A 848 -19.50 9.85 7.71
N ASP A 849 -20.21 8.88 7.14
CA ASP A 849 -20.55 7.64 7.84
C ASP A 849 -19.30 6.73 7.95
N ILE A 850 -18.81 6.51 9.18
CA ILE A 850 -17.61 5.70 9.49
C ILE A 850 -17.89 4.19 9.53
#